data_AF-A0A9Q9HTA9-F1
#
_entry.id   AF-A0A9Q9HTA9-F1
#
_cell.length_a   1.000
_cell.length_b   1.000
_cell.length_c   1.000
_cell.angle_alpha   90.00
_cell.angle_beta   90.00
_cell.angle_gamma   90.00
#
_symmetry.space_group_name_H-M   'P 1'
#
loop_
_entity.id
_entity.type
_entity.pdbx_description
1 polymer ?
#
loop_
_entity_poly.entity_id
_entity_poly.type
_entity_poly.pdbx_seq_one_letter_code
_entity_poly.pdbx_strand_id
1 'polypeptide(L)'
;MCAALLSGQAALAAYETQESGTASEIAIVIGIQDYDHVSDLTNTRNDAAAVAEMLKSFGYSVYEGYDLDKRGFEALLRQAALNIREGSQVFFYYAGHGIQLGRRNYLLTSDAELSGINDLPFQSVTLDQVSAILGGKASSQILMLDSCRDNPVPQAKLNAEVGAQLYEARSGFDVFRPPLNTLVAFSTSPGATALDGDPGGNSPYTASVIQHFPARPDDDAMTVLAAIRGDVYASTGNQQVPWESSTLMQKIYLRPPERSMNVAGTEPAAMLSSLDQLPAELSVKIPLGRSLELASEIQPYIGTGTTVSIVETSSAGVTSLQTGTGSGLSLNYAPQLTELAARKDGGQVRKDRMVLRLAQGEAVRDVTLNLEMIARQCDLEAGDLLDLQGVGLYRYPNEINLEAAETACRQAAETAPEIGRFHYQLGRAVLAQGSLTGAFSNFQKAADLGHVRAYHALAKLYTSPNIDRQAIAIPLDPEKAASLWEKGIAAGDPFAMHSHGKRLLHSTQNPQDRERGFDLLSRAVELGHTYSMNELGVFFLWSGAELAQPERGFSYLQASAGRGDIYGTANLGYVYRDGGAGQVVDKEKARALFAEAAQLGHPHAPAEIGRMIMGGDLPGSDAAEALEWYDMGLSRGDAWGGANGAWVALNRLPDRIPAHAAAARAGKAMALNDPDARAAARELLTGMAETDVAAGTQYILRQLGAGIAIDGQFGPSSRKQLGNWARQAGLPATVPGDAISQLRLAAQVHFALNPIRQDLF
;
A
#
# COMPACT_ATOMS: atom_id res chain seq x y z
N MET A 1 -40.42 9.19 -27.91
CA MET A 1 -39.01 8.76 -28.09
C MET A 1 -38.01 9.66 -27.33
N CYS A 2 -38.32 10.10 -26.09
CA CYS A 2 -37.44 10.99 -25.30
C CYS A 2 -37.37 10.65 -23.80
N ALA A 3 -37.59 9.40 -23.40
CA ALA A 3 -37.56 8.99 -21.98
C ALA A 3 -36.61 7.81 -21.66
N ALA A 4 -35.85 7.31 -22.63
CA ALA A 4 -35.02 6.09 -22.47
C ALA A 4 -33.51 6.35 -22.35
N LEU A 5 -33.05 7.61 -22.28
CA LEU A 5 -31.62 7.95 -22.26
C LEU A 5 -31.14 8.64 -20.97
N LEU A 6 -32.05 9.00 -20.06
CA LEU A 6 -31.70 9.61 -18.76
C LEU A 6 -31.69 8.61 -17.59
N SER A 7 -32.20 7.39 -17.77
CA SER A 7 -32.23 6.35 -16.74
C SER A 7 -30.98 5.47 -16.69
N GLY A 8 -30.12 5.48 -17.72
CA GLY A 8 -28.93 4.61 -17.80
C GLY A 8 -27.73 5.12 -16.99
N GLN A 9 -27.60 6.43 -16.78
CA GLN A 9 -26.42 7.01 -16.10
C GLN A 9 -26.59 7.12 -14.58
N ALA A 10 -27.82 7.33 -14.08
CA ALA A 10 -28.12 7.29 -12.65
C ALA A 10 -28.09 5.86 -12.07
N ALA A 11 -28.38 4.84 -12.90
CA ALA A 11 -28.34 3.43 -12.50
C ALA A 11 -26.91 2.91 -12.25
N LEU A 12 -25.90 3.46 -12.92
CA LEU A 12 -24.51 3.00 -12.81
C LEU A 12 -23.81 3.43 -11.50
N ALA A 13 -24.34 4.39 -10.75
CA ALA A 13 -23.82 4.74 -9.41
C ALA A 13 -24.51 3.99 -8.27
N ALA A 14 -25.66 3.35 -8.53
CA ALA A 14 -26.54 2.81 -7.49
C ALA A 14 -26.09 1.48 -6.86
N TYR A 15 -25.12 0.79 -7.46
CA TYR A 15 -24.70 -0.53 -6.99
C TYR A 15 -23.66 -0.45 -5.88
N GLU A 16 -22.70 0.46 -5.95
CA GLU A 16 -21.64 0.51 -4.95
C GLU A 16 -22.12 1.23 -3.69
N THR A 17 -22.07 0.53 -2.57
CA THR A 17 -22.44 1.07 -1.25
C THR A 17 -21.18 1.32 -0.42
N GLN A 18 -21.28 2.21 0.57
CA GLN A 18 -20.29 2.20 1.65
C GLN A 18 -20.25 0.79 2.25
N GLU A 19 -19.06 0.33 2.60
CA GLU A 19 -18.83 -1.00 3.18
C GLU A 19 -19.58 -1.09 4.54
N SER A 20 -20.86 -1.45 4.51
CA SER A 20 -21.67 -1.79 5.68
C SER A 20 -21.84 -3.30 5.70
N GLY A 21 -20.72 -3.98 5.96
CA GLY A 21 -20.62 -5.43 5.80
C GLY A 21 -21.22 -6.19 6.98
N THR A 22 -22.15 -7.09 6.66
CA THR A 22 -22.23 -8.40 7.31
C THR A 22 -20.83 -8.98 7.50
N ALA A 23 -20.45 -9.27 8.74
CA ALA A 23 -19.22 -9.99 9.07
C ALA A 23 -19.06 -11.23 8.17
N SER A 24 -17.91 -11.36 7.51
CA SER A 24 -17.58 -12.53 6.69
C SER A 24 -16.52 -13.37 7.40
N GLU A 25 -16.64 -14.69 7.33
CA GLU A 25 -15.62 -15.57 7.88
C GLU A 25 -14.49 -15.77 6.88
N ILE A 26 -13.28 -15.37 7.28
CA ILE A 26 -12.08 -15.42 6.43
C ILE A 26 -11.10 -16.42 7.03
N ALA A 27 -10.57 -17.31 6.20
CA ALA A 27 -9.50 -18.21 6.61
C ALA A 27 -8.25 -17.99 5.76
N ILE A 28 -7.08 -18.06 6.37
CA ILE A 28 -5.79 -18.06 5.72
C ILE A 28 -5.11 -19.36 6.11
N VAL A 29 -4.74 -20.18 5.14
CA VAL A 29 -4.24 -21.53 5.38
C VAL A 29 -2.94 -21.73 4.59
N ILE A 30 -1.82 -21.89 5.30
CA ILE A 30 -0.50 -21.98 4.69
C ILE A 30 0.16 -23.29 5.08
N GLY A 31 0.66 -24.03 4.10
CA GLY A 31 1.47 -25.23 4.30
C GLY A 31 2.80 -25.11 3.58
N ILE A 32 3.91 -25.12 4.32
CA ILE A 32 5.27 -25.13 3.75
C ILE A 32 5.90 -26.48 4.06
N GLN A 33 6.22 -27.20 3.00
CA GLN A 33 6.74 -28.55 3.00
C GLN A 33 8.11 -28.61 2.33
N ASP A 34 8.20 -28.03 1.12
CA ASP A 34 9.40 -28.08 0.29
C ASP A 34 10.19 -26.76 0.48
N TYR A 35 11.43 -26.87 0.95
CA TYR A 35 12.30 -25.75 1.30
C TYR A 35 13.57 -25.74 0.45
N ASP A 36 14.00 -24.56 0.02
CA ASP A 36 15.16 -24.42 -0.87
C ASP A 36 16.50 -24.67 -0.15
N HIS A 37 16.57 -24.30 1.14
CA HIS A 37 17.82 -24.23 1.90
C HIS A 37 17.79 -24.89 3.28
N VAL A 38 16.61 -25.28 3.77
CA VAL A 38 16.43 -26.05 5.00
C VAL A 38 15.79 -27.40 4.68
N SER A 39 15.74 -28.32 5.64
CA SER A 39 15.21 -29.67 5.40
C SER A 39 13.71 -29.66 5.13
N ASP A 40 13.28 -30.39 4.10
CA ASP A 40 11.87 -30.60 3.78
C ASP A 40 11.09 -31.31 4.90
N LEU A 41 9.79 -31.07 4.95
CA LEU A 41 8.81 -31.80 5.76
C LEU A 41 8.02 -32.76 4.87
N THR A 42 7.22 -33.66 5.45
CA THR A 42 6.51 -34.69 4.65
C THR A 42 5.00 -34.51 4.55
N ASN A 43 4.38 -33.82 5.51
CA ASN A 43 2.93 -33.86 5.70
C ASN A 43 2.25 -32.48 5.74
N THR A 44 3.01 -31.39 5.87
CA THR A 44 2.47 -30.03 6.12
C THR A 44 1.59 -29.49 5.00
N ARG A 45 1.85 -29.88 3.74
CA ARG A 45 0.98 -29.55 2.61
C ARG A 45 -0.38 -30.27 2.72
N ASN A 46 -0.38 -31.54 3.10
CA ASN A 46 -1.61 -32.31 3.33
C ASN A 46 -2.40 -31.76 4.53
N ASP A 47 -1.69 -31.40 5.61
CA ASP A 47 -2.29 -30.82 6.81
C ASP A 47 -3.06 -29.53 6.47
N ALA A 48 -2.38 -28.60 5.78
CA ALA A 48 -2.98 -27.36 5.33
C ALA A 48 -4.18 -27.60 4.41
N ALA A 49 -4.08 -28.51 3.44
CA ALA A 49 -5.19 -28.83 2.54
C ALA A 49 -6.42 -29.40 3.27
N ALA A 50 -6.22 -30.26 4.26
CA ALA A 50 -7.30 -30.84 5.04
C ALA A 50 -8.02 -29.79 5.89
N VAL A 51 -7.28 -28.87 6.52
CA VAL A 51 -7.86 -27.75 7.28
C VAL A 51 -8.59 -26.76 6.37
N ALA A 52 -8.03 -26.47 5.19
CA ALA A 52 -8.68 -25.61 4.20
C ALA A 52 -10.05 -26.17 3.78
N GLU A 53 -10.13 -27.47 3.49
CA GLU A 53 -11.39 -28.12 3.10
C GLU A 53 -12.43 -28.12 4.24
N MET A 54 -11.99 -28.36 5.47
CA MET A 54 -12.85 -28.25 6.65
C MET A 54 -13.44 -26.84 6.77
N LEU A 55 -12.61 -25.79 6.66
CA LEU A 55 -13.07 -24.40 6.79
C LEU A 55 -14.00 -23.99 5.64
N LYS A 56 -13.73 -24.43 4.40
CA LYS A 56 -14.66 -24.26 3.27
C LYS A 56 -16.03 -24.87 3.59
N SER A 57 -16.07 -26.07 4.19
CA SER A 57 -17.32 -26.71 4.59
C SER A 57 -18.10 -25.94 5.67
N PHE A 58 -17.43 -25.08 6.44
CA PHE A 58 -18.04 -24.19 7.43
C PHE A 58 -18.45 -22.83 6.85
N GLY A 59 -18.23 -22.59 5.55
CA GLY A 59 -18.60 -21.35 4.86
C GLY A 59 -17.55 -20.25 4.92
N TYR A 60 -16.30 -20.56 5.29
CA TYR A 60 -15.21 -19.59 5.24
C TYR A 60 -14.81 -19.29 3.80
N SER A 61 -14.47 -18.04 3.53
CA SER A 61 -13.65 -17.69 2.37
C SER A 61 -12.19 -18.02 2.68
N VAL A 62 -11.68 -19.11 2.10
CA VAL A 62 -10.34 -19.63 2.39
C VAL A 62 -9.32 -19.13 1.37
N TYR A 63 -8.29 -18.44 1.86
CA TYR A 63 -7.09 -18.04 1.15
C TYR A 63 -5.98 -19.03 1.49
N GLU A 64 -5.70 -19.97 0.60
CA GLU A 64 -4.70 -21.01 0.81
C GLU A 64 -3.45 -20.80 -0.04
N GLY A 65 -2.29 -21.21 0.48
CA GLY A 65 -1.04 -21.18 -0.27
C GLY A 65 -0.04 -22.21 0.25
N TYR A 66 0.73 -22.76 -0.67
CA TYR A 66 1.62 -23.90 -0.42
C TYR A 66 3.03 -23.59 -0.92
N ASP A 67 4.04 -23.93 -0.11
CA ASP A 67 5.47 -23.73 -0.41
C ASP A 67 5.78 -22.30 -0.88
N LEU A 68 5.14 -21.32 -0.23
CA LEU A 68 5.27 -19.91 -0.55
C LEU A 68 6.65 -19.38 -0.17
N ASP A 69 7.29 -18.71 -1.13
CA ASP A 69 8.40 -17.81 -0.84
C ASP A 69 7.90 -16.63 0.00
N LYS A 70 8.82 -15.84 0.57
CA LYS A 70 8.41 -14.73 1.43
C LYS A 70 7.47 -13.74 0.73
N ARG A 71 7.73 -13.44 -0.54
CA ARG A 71 6.92 -12.51 -1.32
C ARG A 71 5.49 -13.04 -1.51
N GLY A 72 5.34 -14.34 -1.76
CA GLY A 72 4.09 -15.07 -1.90
C GLY A 72 3.31 -15.11 -0.59
N PHE A 73 3.99 -15.38 0.53
CA PHE A 73 3.40 -15.33 1.87
C PHE A 73 2.82 -13.94 2.15
N GLU A 74 3.63 -12.89 2.00
CA GLU A 74 3.17 -11.51 2.21
C GLU A 74 2.03 -11.14 1.24
N ALA A 75 2.08 -11.62 -0.01
CA ALA A 75 1.02 -11.37 -0.99
C ALA A 75 -0.31 -12.03 -0.58
N LEU A 76 -0.28 -13.25 -0.06
CA LEU A 76 -1.46 -13.95 0.43
C LEU A 76 -2.07 -13.22 1.64
N LEU A 77 -1.23 -12.80 2.60
CA LEU A 77 -1.67 -12.01 3.75
C LEU A 77 -2.30 -10.67 3.33
N ARG A 78 -1.69 -9.95 2.39
CA ARG A 78 -2.25 -8.70 1.84
C ARG A 78 -3.57 -8.95 1.13
N GLN A 79 -3.66 -10.01 0.32
CA GLN A 79 -4.89 -10.39 -0.35
C GLN A 79 -6.00 -10.67 0.67
N ALA A 80 -5.71 -11.43 1.72
CA ALA A 80 -6.68 -11.67 2.79
C ALA A 80 -7.09 -10.35 3.46
N ALA A 81 -6.13 -9.52 3.90
CA ALA A 81 -6.38 -8.23 4.56
C ALA A 81 -7.23 -7.27 3.72
N LEU A 82 -7.05 -7.23 2.40
CA LEU A 82 -7.85 -6.43 1.47
C LEU A 82 -9.33 -6.83 1.47
N ASN A 83 -9.63 -8.07 1.84
CA ASN A 83 -10.97 -8.66 1.82
C ASN A 83 -11.57 -8.87 3.22
N ILE A 84 -10.83 -8.62 4.30
CA ILE A 84 -11.37 -8.61 5.66
C ILE A 84 -12.26 -7.38 5.83
N ARG A 85 -13.52 -7.63 6.22
CA ARG A 85 -14.53 -6.61 6.50
C ARG A 85 -14.63 -6.36 8.00
N GLU A 86 -15.13 -5.20 8.38
CA GLU A 86 -15.39 -4.90 9.78
C GLU A 86 -16.32 -5.96 10.40
N GLY A 87 -15.95 -6.47 11.57
CA GLY A 87 -16.73 -7.48 12.28
C GLY A 87 -16.45 -8.93 11.89
N SER A 88 -15.66 -9.18 10.83
CA SER A 88 -15.26 -10.53 10.38
C SER A 88 -14.60 -11.34 11.50
N GLN A 89 -14.77 -12.66 11.53
CA GLN A 89 -13.86 -13.53 12.25
C GLN A 89 -12.80 -14.10 11.28
N VAL A 90 -11.57 -14.19 11.78
CA VAL A 90 -10.43 -14.61 10.98
C VAL A 90 -9.81 -15.87 11.56
N PHE A 91 -9.65 -16.88 10.72
CA PHE A 91 -8.90 -18.08 11.05
C PHE A 91 -7.56 -18.07 10.31
N PHE A 92 -6.46 -18.28 11.02
CA PHE A 92 -5.14 -18.45 10.43
C PHE A 92 -4.63 -19.85 10.79
N TYR A 93 -4.18 -20.59 9.79
CA TYR A 93 -3.54 -21.88 9.95
C TYR A 93 -2.17 -21.86 9.28
N TYR A 94 -1.15 -22.33 9.97
CA TYR A 94 0.18 -22.54 9.40
C TYR A 94 0.72 -23.91 9.78
N ALA A 95 1.15 -24.67 8.78
CA ALA A 95 1.93 -25.90 8.94
C ALA A 95 3.30 -25.74 8.27
N GLY A 96 4.39 -25.99 9.00
CA GLY A 96 5.76 -25.74 8.51
C GLY A 96 6.81 -25.64 9.62
N HIS A 97 8.04 -25.27 9.27
CA HIS A 97 9.08 -24.94 10.24
C HIS A 97 8.80 -23.62 10.96
N GLY A 98 8.81 -23.67 12.29
CA GLY A 98 8.67 -22.49 13.15
C GLY A 98 9.91 -22.29 14.02
N ILE A 99 10.42 -21.06 14.09
CA ILE A 99 11.51 -20.71 15.00
C ILE A 99 10.98 -19.82 16.11
N GLN A 100 11.21 -20.21 17.36
CA GLN A 100 10.92 -19.36 18.50
C GLN A 100 12.22 -18.71 18.99
N LEU A 101 12.33 -17.39 18.83
CA LEU A 101 13.42 -16.59 19.40
C LEU A 101 12.84 -15.60 20.40
N GLY A 102 13.33 -15.66 21.64
CA GLY A 102 12.80 -14.86 22.74
C GLY A 102 11.30 -15.08 22.91
N ARG A 103 10.50 -14.03 22.63
CA ARG A 103 9.05 -14.03 22.77
C ARG A 103 8.28 -14.08 21.44
N ARG A 104 8.98 -14.09 20.30
CA ARG A 104 8.40 -14.07 18.96
C ARG A 104 8.42 -15.46 18.33
N ASN A 105 7.40 -15.75 17.52
CA ASN A 105 7.32 -16.95 16.70
C ASN A 105 7.53 -16.54 15.24
N TYR A 106 8.58 -17.05 14.61
CA TYR A 106 8.95 -16.84 13.21
C TYR A 106 8.47 -18.05 12.40
N LEU A 107 7.69 -17.81 11.36
CA LEU A 107 7.14 -18.80 10.45
C LEU A 107 8.00 -18.79 9.18
N LEU A 108 8.75 -19.87 8.92
CA LEU A 108 9.67 -19.90 7.79
C LEU A 108 8.92 -19.99 6.45
N THR A 109 9.51 -19.35 5.44
CA THR A 109 9.06 -19.39 4.03
C THR A 109 9.88 -20.43 3.26
N SER A 110 9.44 -20.85 2.08
CA SER A 110 10.14 -21.91 1.31
C SER A 110 11.57 -21.50 0.90
N ASP A 111 11.79 -20.21 0.65
CA ASP A 111 13.07 -19.60 0.27
C ASP A 111 14.00 -19.31 1.47
N ALA A 112 13.66 -19.77 2.68
CA ALA A 112 14.36 -19.39 3.90
C ALA A 112 15.82 -19.86 3.95
N GLU A 113 16.77 -18.95 3.68
CA GLU A 113 18.22 -19.20 3.81
C GLU A 113 18.78 -18.61 5.11
N LEU A 114 19.09 -19.46 6.09
CA LEU A 114 19.56 -19.04 7.41
C LEU A 114 21.07 -19.25 7.58
N SER A 115 21.86 -18.18 7.44
CA SER A 115 23.29 -18.17 7.73
C SER A 115 23.59 -17.76 9.18
N GLY A 116 22.73 -16.95 9.81
CA GLY A 116 22.80 -16.48 11.20
C GLY A 116 21.44 -15.99 11.74
N ILE A 117 21.41 -15.44 12.97
CA ILE A 117 20.14 -14.97 13.59
C ILE A 117 19.57 -13.74 12.86
N ASN A 118 20.44 -12.94 12.26
CA ASN A 118 20.09 -11.69 11.58
C ASN A 118 19.27 -11.91 10.31
N ASP A 119 19.27 -13.14 9.77
CA ASP A 119 18.52 -13.49 8.56
C ASP A 119 17.04 -13.75 8.86
N LEU A 120 16.69 -14.09 10.11
CA LEU A 120 15.31 -14.49 10.46
C LEU A 120 14.25 -13.48 10.01
N PRO A 121 14.37 -12.16 10.23
CA PRO A 121 13.36 -11.20 9.76
C PRO A 121 13.21 -11.15 8.23
N PHE A 122 14.20 -11.62 7.48
CA PHE A 122 14.21 -11.64 6.02
C PHE A 122 13.70 -12.95 5.43
N GLN A 123 13.83 -14.04 6.17
CA GLN A 123 13.58 -15.40 5.73
C GLN A 123 12.32 -16.01 6.37
N SER A 124 11.51 -15.16 7.01
CA SER A 124 10.30 -15.59 7.72
C SER A 124 9.29 -14.45 7.87
N VAL A 125 8.10 -14.82 8.33
CA VAL A 125 7.03 -13.91 8.76
C VAL A 125 6.74 -14.20 10.23
N THR A 126 6.56 -13.19 11.08
CA THR A 126 6.27 -13.47 12.50
C THR A 126 4.77 -13.56 12.79
N LEU A 127 4.40 -14.39 13.76
CA LEU A 127 3.01 -14.54 14.19
C LEU A 127 2.38 -13.23 14.66
N ASP A 128 3.17 -12.39 15.35
CA ASP A 128 2.74 -11.10 15.86
C ASP A 128 2.26 -10.20 14.70
N GLN A 129 2.97 -10.26 13.57
CA GLN A 129 2.68 -9.50 12.37
C GLN A 129 1.43 -10.06 11.67
N VAL A 130 1.34 -11.39 11.54
CA VAL A 130 0.13 -12.06 11.03
C VAL A 130 -1.09 -11.61 11.84
N SER A 131 -1.00 -11.67 13.17
CA SER A 131 -2.09 -11.24 14.06
C SER A 131 -2.43 -9.76 13.92
N ALA A 132 -1.43 -8.89 13.78
CA ALA A 132 -1.65 -7.46 13.62
C ALA A 132 -2.30 -7.10 12.26
N ILE A 133 -1.85 -7.72 11.17
CA ILE A 133 -2.36 -7.51 9.82
C ILE A 133 -3.81 -8.00 9.72
N LEU A 134 -4.08 -9.20 10.23
CA LEU A 134 -5.40 -9.82 10.13
C LEU A 134 -6.40 -9.29 11.16
N GLY A 135 -5.92 -8.92 12.36
CA GLY A 135 -6.74 -8.46 13.47
C GLY A 135 -7.26 -7.02 13.34
N GLY A 136 -6.74 -6.21 12.41
CA GLY A 136 -7.06 -4.78 12.32
C GLY A 136 -8.55 -4.45 12.08
N LYS A 137 -9.27 -5.30 11.34
CA LYS A 137 -10.71 -5.16 11.06
C LYS A 137 -11.56 -6.30 11.64
N ALA A 138 -10.92 -7.33 12.19
CA ALA A 138 -11.59 -8.53 12.67
C ALA A 138 -12.22 -8.30 14.05
N SER A 139 -13.42 -8.84 14.28
CA SER A 139 -14.04 -8.88 15.63
C SER A 139 -13.38 -9.91 16.54
N SER A 140 -12.84 -10.98 15.94
CA SER A 140 -12.09 -12.02 16.62
C SER A 140 -11.15 -12.76 15.66
N GLN A 141 -10.12 -13.39 16.21
CA GLN A 141 -9.14 -14.16 15.43
C GLN A 141 -8.76 -15.46 16.14
N ILE A 142 -8.61 -16.53 15.36
CA ILE A 142 -8.09 -17.83 15.78
C ILE A 142 -6.82 -18.09 14.98
N LEU A 143 -5.68 -18.23 15.65
CA LEU A 143 -4.38 -18.52 15.05
C LEU A 143 -3.97 -19.94 15.48
N MET A 144 -3.85 -20.86 14.52
CA MET A 144 -3.52 -22.26 14.77
C MET A 144 -2.20 -22.61 14.07
N LEU A 145 -1.24 -23.12 14.83
CA LEU A 145 0.12 -23.38 14.35
C LEU A 145 0.47 -24.85 14.54
N ASP A 146 0.62 -25.56 13.43
CA ASP A 146 1.15 -26.91 13.36
C ASP A 146 2.59 -26.91 12.87
N SER A 147 3.49 -26.43 13.74
CA SER A 147 4.88 -26.22 13.36
C SER A 147 5.85 -26.95 14.26
N CYS A 148 6.85 -27.57 13.65
CA CYS A 148 8.01 -28.09 14.35
C CYS A 148 8.81 -26.89 14.87
N ARG A 149 9.02 -26.84 16.19
CA ARG A 149 9.85 -25.82 16.86
C ARG A 149 11.32 -26.24 16.98
N ASP A 150 11.78 -27.16 16.12
CA ASP A 150 13.19 -27.51 16.02
C ASP A 150 13.94 -26.39 15.31
N ASN A 151 15.07 -25.98 15.88
CA ASN A 151 15.84 -24.86 15.37
C ASN A 151 16.81 -25.36 14.28
N PRO A 152 16.59 -25.06 12.99
CA PRO A 152 17.51 -25.46 11.92
C PRO A 152 18.85 -24.72 12.00
N VAL A 153 18.95 -23.65 12.80
CA VAL A 153 20.21 -22.91 13.01
C VAL A 153 21.05 -23.60 14.10
N PRO A 154 22.30 -24.01 13.80
CA PRO A 154 23.18 -24.63 14.80
C PRO A 154 23.39 -23.74 16.03
N GLN A 155 23.22 -24.29 17.25
CA GLN A 155 23.40 -23.58 18.54
C GLN A 155 24.72 -22.81 18.66
N ALA A 156 25.79 -23.25 18.00
CA ALA A 156 27.08 -22.57 17.99
C ALA A 156 27.03 -21.18 17.32
N LYS A 157 26.20 -21.00 16.28
CA LYS A 157 26.02 -19.71 15.59
C LYS A 157 25.13 -18.75 16.39
N LEU A 158 24.15 -19.29 17.12
CA LEU A 158 23.29 -18.53 18.03
C LEU A 158 24.08 -17.92 19.19
N ASN A 159 25.11 -18.60 19.68
CA ASN A 159 25.93 -18.15 20.80
C ASN A 159 27.08 -17.20 20.40
N ALA A 160 27.56 -17.26 19.15
CA ALA A 160 28.68 -16.43 18.67
C ALA A 160 28.28 -14.98 18.39
N GLU A 161 27.00 -14.72 18.10
CA GLU A 161 26.46 -13.40 17.73
C GLU A 161 25.70 -12.70 18.86
N VAL A 162 25.78 -13.19 20.12
CA VAL A 162 25.14 -12.56 21.29
C VAL A 162 25.88 -11.27 21.69
N GLY A 163 25.97 -10.31 20.77
CA GLY A 163 25.87 -8.89 21.06
C GLY A 163 24.38 -8.56 21.21
N ALA A 164 23.78 -8.95 22.33
CA ALA A 164 22.35 -8.82 22.65
C ALA A 164 21.84 -7.36 22.78
N GLN A 165 22.55 -6.39 22.21
CA GLN A 165 22.28 -4.97 22.36
C GLN A 165 21.50 -4.35 21.21
N LEU A 166 21.16 -5.12 20.16
CA LEU A 166 20.50 -4.53 19.01
C LEU A 166 19.02 -4.79 18.83
N TYR A 167 18.43 -5.86 19.38
CA TYR A 167 16.96 -6.00 19.33
C TYR A 167 16.29 -6.60 20.57
N GLU A 168 16.94 -7.44 21.38
CA GLU A 168 16.16 -8.31 22.31
C GLU A 168 16.76 -8.58 23.73
N ALA A 169 17.64 -7.74 24.29
CA ALA A 169 18.02 -7.87 25.72
C ALA A 169 18.21 -6.57 26.53
N ARG A 170 17.37 -5.53 26.35
CA ARG A 170 17.20 -4.50 27.39
C ARG A 170 15.98 -4.84 28.25
N SER A 171 16.14 -4.73 29.57
CA SER A 171 15.10 -5.00 30.56
C SER A 171 13.88 -4.11 30.32
N GLY A 172 12.80 -4.73 29.82
CA GLY A 172 11.53 -4.06 29.54
C GLY A 172 10.88 -4.58 28.27
N PHE A 173 10.66 -5.90 28.17
CA PHE A 173 9.99 -6.49 27.01
C PHE A 173 8.48 -6.44 27.13
N ASP A 174 7.85 -5.90 26.10
CA ASP A 174 6.46 -6.15 25.82
C ASP A 174 6.27 -7.66 25.58
N VAL A 175 5.22 -8.17 26.21
CA VAL A 175 4.76 -9.54 26.04
C VAL A 175 4.11 -9.58 24.65
N PHE A 176 4.25 -10.64 23.84
CA PHE A 176 3.29 -10.85 22.73
C PHE A 176 1.89 -10.83 23.36
N ARG A 177 1.22 -9.70 23.20
CA ARG A 177 -0.09 -9.41 23.73
C ARG A 177 -0.97 -9.43 22.51
N PRO A 178 -1.49 -10.61 22.15
CA PRO A 178 -2.41 -10.65 21.05
C PRO A 178 -3.55 -9.65 21.35
N PRO A 179 -4.12 -9.01 20.32
CA PRO A 179 -5.26 -8.13 20.48
C PRO A 179 -6.37 -8.80 21.30
N LEU A 180 -7.28 -8.03 21.90
CA LEU A 180 -8.47 -8.60 22.51
C LEU A 180 -9.23 -9.48 21.49
N ASN A 181 -9.91 -10.51 21.98
CA ASN A 181 -10.62 -11.50 21.14
C ASN A 181 -9.71 -12.33 20.21
N THR A 182 -8.53 -12.70 20.69
CA THR A 182 -7.61 -13.60 19.99
C THR A 182 -7.46 -14.93 20.72
N LEU A 183 -7.50 -16.02 19.97
CA LEU A 183 -7.15 -17.36 20.40
C LEU A 183 -5.94 -17.85 19.61
N VAL A 184 -4.88 -18.27 20.27
CA VAL A 184 -3.70 -18.87 19.65
C VAL A 184 -3.57 -20.30 20.13
N ALA A 185 -3.56 -21.25 19.21
CA ALA A 185 -3.41 -22.68 19.45
C ALA A 185 -2.14 -23.21 18.77
N PHE A 186 -1.36 -23.99 19.51
CA PHE A 186 -0.11 -24.58 19.08
C PHE A 186 -0.22 -26.10 19.13
N SER A 187 0.37 -26.79 18.15
CA SER A 187 0.36 -28.26 18.09
C SER A 187 1.13 -28.94 19.21
N THR A 188 2.04 -28.22 19.89
CA THR A 188 2.82 -28.76 21.01
C THR A 188 3.13 -27.68 22.07
N SER A 189 3.60 -28.11 23.24
CA SER A 189 3.94 -27.24 24.35
C SER A 189 5.20 -26.40 24.08
N PRO A 190 5.37 -25.22 24.70
CA PRO A 190 6.55 -24.39 24.48
C PRO A 190 7.87 -25.14 24.70
N GLY A 191 8.77 -25.08 23.72
CA GLY A 191 10.09 -25.74 23.76
C GLY A 191 10.07 -27.24 23.44
N ALA A 192 8.92 -27.82 23.09
CA ALA A 192 8.81 -29.18 22.58
C ALA A 192 8.63 -29.20 21.06
N THR A 193 8.93 -30.34 20.44
CA THR A 193 8.77 -30.59 18.99
C THR A 193 7.42 -31.24 18.72
N ALA A 194 6.79 -30.92 17.59
CA ALA A 194 5.59 -31.60 17.12
C ALA A 194 5.98 -32.87 16.35
N LEU A 195 5.16 -33.92 16.41
CA LEU A 195 5.40 -35.14 15.63
C LEU A 195 4.77 -35.01 14.25
N ASP A 196 5.51 -35.40 13.22
CA ASP A 196 5.03 -35.33 11.83
C ASP A 196 3.93 -36.37 11.52
N GLY A 197 3.87 -37.46 12.30
CA GLY A 197 2.95 -38.58 12.06
C GLY A 197 3.47 -39.57 11.00
N ASP A 198 2.57 -40.40 10.45
CA ASP A 198 2.95 -41.35 9.41
C ASP A 198 3.17 -40.64 8.06
N PRO A 199 4.20 -41.02 7.26
CA PRO A 199 4.45 -40.41 5.97
C PRO A 199 3.24 -40.49 5.02
N GLY A 200 2.83 -39.35 4.46
CA GLY A 200 1.69 -39.25 3.53
C GLY A 200 0.32 -39.16 4.22
N GLY A 201 0.27 -39.15 5.55
CA GLY A 201 -0.91 -38.80 6.34
C GLY A 201 -0.91 -37.34 6.78
N ASN A 202 -1.84 -37.00 7.68
CA ASN A 202 -1.82 -35.74 8.42
C ASN A 202 -1.05 -35.93 9.73
N SER A 203 -0.53 -34.84 10.29
CA SER A 203 0.04 -34.82 11.63
C SER A 203 -1.00 -35.25 12.68
N PRO A 204 -0.61 -35.80 13.84
CA PRO A 204 -1.54 -36.16 14.91
C PRO A 204 -2.40 -34.97 15.36
N TYR A 205 -1.83 -33.76 15.34
CA TYR A 205 -2.55 -32.54 15.70
C TYR A 205 -3.63 -32.21 14.66
N THR A 206 -3.25 -32.18 13.38
CA THR A 206 -4.17 -31.87 12.30
C THR A 206 -5.26 -32.92 12.14
N ALA A 207 -4.92 -34.21 12.24
CA ALA A 207 -5.88 -35.30 12.23
C ALA A 207 -6.96 -35.12 13.32
N SER A 208 -6.54 -34.71 14.53
CA SER A 208 -7.47 -34.44 15.63
C SER A 208 -8.32 -33.19 15.38
N VAL A 209 -7.73 -32.10 14.84
CA VAL A 209 -8.44 -30.85 14.49
C VAL A 209 -9.59 -31.13 13.51
N ILE A 210 -9.31 -31.78 12.38
CA ILE A 210 -10.31 -32.03 11.33
C ILE A 210 -11.36 -33.07 11.73
N GLN A 211 -11.12 -33.85 12.79
CA GLN A 211 -12.10 -34.74 13.38
C GLN A 211 -13.00 -34.02 14.39
N HIS A 212 -12.41 -33.25 15.30
CA HIS A 212 -13.10 -32.76 16.48
C HIS A 212 -13.98 -31.54 16.21
N PHE A 213 -13.58 -30.61 15.33
CA PHE A 213 -14.41 -29.44 15.01
C PHE A 213 -15.69 -29.81 14.26
N PRO A 214 -15.68 -30.66 13.21
CA PRO A 214 -16.93 -31.05 12.54
C PRO A 214 -17.85 -31.88 13.44
N ALA A 215 -17.29 -32.68 14.35
CA ALA A 215 -18.06 -33.52 15.27
C ALA A 215 -18.73 -32.73 16.40
N ARG A 216 -18.33 -31.47 16.64
CA ARG A 216 -18.81 -30.62 17.73
C ARG A 216 -19.16 -29.21 17.24
N PRO A 217 -20.15 -29.08 16.32
CA PRO A 217 -20.48 -27.80 15.70
C PRO A 217 -21.05 -26.76 16.68
N ASP A 218 -21.62 -27.22 17.80
CA ASP A 218 -22.26 -26.38 18.82
C ASP A 218 -21.35 -26.04 20.01
N ASP A 219 -20.12 -26.59 20.04
CA ASP A 219 -19.16 -26.33 21.12
C ASP A 219 -18.27 -25.13 20.77
N ASP A 220 -17.90 -24.34 21.78
CA ASP A 220 -16.94 -23.26 21.60
C ASP A 220 -15.52 -23.81 21.35
N ALA A 221 -14.69 -23.02 20.66
CA ALA A 221 -13.37 -23.44 20.21
C ALA A 221 -12.46 -23.89 21.36
N MET A 222 -12.55 -23.29 22.55
CA MET A 222 -11.75 -23.70 23.72
C MET A 222 -12.15 -25.10 24.21
N THR A 223 -13.45 -25.40 24.18
CA THR A 223 -13.98 -26.72 24.53
C THR A 223 -13.51 -27.79 23.54
N VAL A 224 -13.53 -27.48 22.23
CA VAL A 224 -13.04 -28.41 21.20
C VAL A 224 -11.52 -28.61 21.31
N LEU A 225 -10.74 -27.54 21.53
CA LEU A 225 -9.29 -27.61 21.71
C LEU A 225 -8.88 -28.47 22.93
N ALA A 226 -9.65 -28.43 24.02
CA ALA A 226 -9.41 -29.31 25.16
C ALA A 226 -9.56 -30.80 24.80
N ALA A 227 -10.53 -31.13 23.94
CA ALA A 227 -10.71 -32.48 23.43
C ALA A 227 -9.57 -32.89 22.48
N ILE A 228 -9.16 -31.99 21.57
CA ILE A 228 -8.02 -32.19 20.66
C ILE A 228 -6.74 -32.47 21.46
N ARG A 229 -6.46 -31.69 22.52
CA ARG A 229 -5.30 -31.93 23.38
C ARG A 229 -5.30 -33.32 24.00
N GLY A 230 -6.45 -33.79 24.48
CA GLY A 230 -6.57 -35.13 25.06
C GLY A 230 -6.32 -36.24 24.06
N ASP A 231 -6.85 -36.08 22.84
CA ASP A 231 -6.69 -37.03 21.74
C ASP A 231 -5.25 -37.08 21.21
N VAL A 232 -4.61 -35.93 20.97
CA VAL A 232 -3.20 -35.85 20.56
C VAL A 232 -2.27 -36.43 21.61
N TYR A 233 -2.50 -36.14 22.89
CA TYR A 233 -1.70 -36.72 23.97
C TYR A 233 -1.81 -38.25 23.99
N ALA A 234 -3.01 -38.79 23.82
CA ALA A 234 -3.22 -40.24 23.78
C ALA A 234 -2.63 -40.91 22.53
N SER A 235 -2.87 -40.34 21.34
CA SER A 235 -2.44 -40.91 20.05
C SER A 235 -0.93 -40.87 19.85
N THR A 236 -0.24 -39.89 20.46
CA THR A 236 1.22 -39.77 20.43
C THR A 236 1.93 -40.54 21.53
N GLY A 237 1.23 -41.41 22.26
CA GLY A 237 1.82 -42.18 23.35
C GLY A 237 2.34 -41.28 24.49
N ASN A 238 1.62 -40.19 24.76
CA ASN A 238 1.90 -39.18 25.80
C ASN A 238 3.14 -38.28 25.52
N GLN A 239 3.57 -38.16 24.27
CA GLN A 239 4.77 -37.38 23.90
C GLN A 239 4.46 -35.94 23.52
N GLN A 240 3.31 -35.68 22.89
CA GLN A 240 2.94 -34.36 22.39
C GLN A 240 1.73 -33.81 23.15
N VAL A 241 1.82 -32.57 23.61
CA VAL A 241 0.75 -31.88 24.33
C VAL A 241 0.46 -30.54 23.64
N PRO A 242 -0.64 -30.42 22.89
CA PRO A 242 -1.07 -29.13 22.34
C PRO A 242 -1.27 -28.07 23.43
N TRP A 243 -1.05 -26.80 23.07
CA TRP A 243 -1.08 -25.68 23.99
C TRP A 243 -1.85 -24.50 23.42
N GLU A 244 -2.58 -23.75 24.26
CA GLU A 244 -3.35 -22.59 23.83
C GLU A 244 -3.12 -21.34 24.70
N SER A 245 -3.31 -20.17 24.10
CA SER A 245 -3.29 -18.86 24.73
C SER A 245 -4.49 -18.04 24.25
N SER A 246 -5.15 -17.30 25.15
CA SER A 246 -6.43 -16.65 24.85
C SER A 246 -6.56 -15.29 25.50
N THR A 247 -7.06 -14.32 24.73
CA THR A 247 -7.57 -13.01 25.16
C THR A 247 -9.05 -12.85 24.84
N LEU A 248 -9.76 -13.98 24.66
CA LEU A 248 -11.17 -14.01 24.31
C LEU A 248 -12.04 -13.38 25.40
N MET A 249 -12.83 -12.36 25.04
CA MET A 249 -13.84 -11.77 25.92
C MET A 249 -15.20 -12.45 25.79
N GLN A 250 -15.39 -13.24 24.72
CA GLN A 250 -16.62 -13.97 24.42
C GLN A 250 -16.27 -15.36 23.88
N LYS A 251 -17.22 -16.29 23.99
CA LYS A 251 -17.08 -17.61 23.35
C LYS A 251 -17.02 -17.43 21.84
N ILE A 252 -16.12 -18.18 21.21
CA ILE A 252 -16.00 -18.25 19.76
C ILE A 252 -16.36 -19.65 19.30
N TYR A 253 -17.12 -19.75 18.22
CA TYR A 253 -17.47 -21.01 17.55
C TYR A 253 -16.79 -21.01 16.19
N LEU A 254 -16.20 -22.15 15.81
CA LEU A 254 -15.53 -22.24 14.52
C LEU A 254 -16.55 -22.32 13.36
N ARG A 255 -17.71 -22.95 13.58
CA ARG A 255 -18.83 -22.96 12.62
C ARG A 255 -19.82 -21.85 12.98
N PRO A 256 -20.05 -20.86 12.11
CA PRO A 256 -21.07 -19.84 12.35
C PRO A 256 -22.48 -20.47 12.37
N PRO A 257 -23.41 -20.00 13.21
CA PRO A 257 -24.80 -20.44 13.16
C PRO A 257 -25.46 -20.06 11.84
N GLU A 258 -26.17 -20.99 11.20
CA GLU A 258 -26.90 -20.76 9.94
C GLU A 258 -27.95 -19.64 10.11
N ARG A 259 -27.87 -18.60 9.27
CA ARG A 259 -28.86 -17.50 9.24
C ARG A 259 -29.85 -17.72 8.09
N SER A 260 -31.10 -18.01 8.41
CA SER A 260 -32.24 -17.92 7.47
C SER A 260 -33.11 -16.71 7.82
N MET A 261 -33.68 -16.02 6.80
CA MET A 261 -34.54 -14.85 7.02
C MET A 261 -35.83 -14.90 6.19
N ASN A 262 -36.93 -14.47 6.81
CA ASN A 262 -38.22 -14.22 6.16
C ASN A 262 -38.33 -12.71 5.84
N VAL A 263 -38.72 -12.36 4.62
CA VAL A 263 -38.92 -10.95 4.21
C VAL A 263 -40.27 -10.45 4.73
N ALA A 264 -40.26 -9.43 5.60
CA ALA A 264 -41.47 -8.70 6.02
C ALA A 264 -41.55 -7.40 5.22
N GLY A 265 -42.67 -7.17 4.52
CA GLY A 265 -42.73 -6.25 3.37
C GLY A 265 -43.24 -4.83 3.63
N THR A 266 -42.85 -3.93 2.72
CA THR A 266 -43.61 -2.76 2.24
C THR A 266 -43.34 -2.58 0.73
N GLU A 267 -44.40 -2.29 -0.06
CA GLU A 267 -44.45 -2.30 -1.54
C GLU A 267 -43.50 -1.32 -2.27
N PRO A 268 -43.08 -1.66 -3.52
CA PRO A 268 -43.88 -1.35 -4.72
C PRO A 268 -44.28 -2.58 -5.57
N ALA A 269 -45.29 -2.41 -6.43
CA ALA A 269 -45.91 -3.42 -7.28
C ALA A 269 -44.91 -4.26 -8.11
N ALA A 270 -44.90 -5.58 -7.89
CA ALA A 270 -44.17 -6.55 -8.70
C ALA A 270 -44.60 -6.49 -10.17
N MET A 271 -43.65 -6.62 -11.12
CA MET A 271 -43.95 -6.62 -12.56
C MET A 271 -44.61 -7.94 -13.02
N LEU A 272 -44.48 -9.03 -12.26
CA LEU A 272 -44.96 -10.36 -12.64
C LEU A 272 -46.04 -10.87 -11.67
N SER A 273 -47.02 -11.59 -12.21
CA SER A 273 -48.08 -12.25 -11.44
C SER A 273 -47.76 -13.68 -11.02
N SER A 274 -46.67 -14.29 -11.54
CA SER A 274 -46.20 -15.64 -11.20
C SER A 274 -44.67 -15.80 -11.39
N LEU A 275 -44.03 -16.59 -10.52
CA LEU A 275 -42.60 -16.94 -10.58
C LEU A 275 -42.21 -17.72 -11.86
N ASP A 276 -43.15 -18.37 -12.55
CA ASP A 276 -42.88 -19.12 -13.78
C ASP A 276 -42.45 -18.23 -14.97
N GLN A 277 -42.74 -16.93 -14.88
CA GLN A 277 -42.37 -15.93 -15.90
C GLN A 277 -40.95 -15.39 -15.70
N LEU A 278 -40.27 -15.80 -14.62
CA LEU A 278 -38.90 -15.42 -14.31
C LEU A 278 -37.90 -16.18 -15.19
N PRO A 279 -36.98 -15.51 -15.88
CA PRO A 279 -35.93 -16.20 -16.61
C PRO A 279 -35.06 -17.03 -15.66
N ALA A 280 -34.58 -18.19 -16.14
CA ALA A 280 -33.68 -19.05 -15.37
C ALA A 280 -32.31 -18.40 -15.12
N GLU A 281 -31.93 -17.43 -15.95
CA GLU A 281 -30.68 -16.70 -15.85
C GLU A 281 -30.93 -15.18 -15.99
N LEU A 282 -30.30 -14.40 -15.12
CA LEU A 282 -30.25 -12.95 -15.19
C LEU A 282 -28.80 -12.51 -15.34
N SER A 283 -28.48 -11.81 -16.44
CA SER A 283 -27.14 -11.27 -16.67
C SER A 283 -27.08 -9.82 -16.24
N VAL A 284 -26.24 -9.52 -15.26
CA VAL A 284 -26.11 -8.22 -14.61
C VAL A 284 -24.75 -7.63 -14.94
N LYS A 285 -24.74 -6.49 -15.65
CA LYS A 285 -23.52 -5.75 -15.98
C LYS A 285 -23.41 -4.51 -15.10
N ILE A 286 -22.40 -4.47 -14.24
CA ILE A 286 -22.27 -3.43 -13.21
C ILE A 286 -20.83 -2.92 -13.11
N PRO A 287 -20.61 -1.73 -12.56
CA PRO A 287 -19.26 -1.28 -12.25
C PRO A 287 -18.63 -2.14 -11.15
N LEU A 288 -17.34 -2.39 -11.24
CA LEU A 288 -16.59 -3.02 -10.16
C LEU A 288 -16.58 -2.07 -8.96
N GLY A 289 -16.97 -2.61 -7.81
CA GLY A 289 -16.94 -1.93 -6.52
C GLY A 289 -16.57 -2.92 -5.43
N ARG A 290 -16.32 -2.41 -4.21
CA ARG A 290 -15.97 -3.27 -3.07
C ARG A 290 -17.17 -3.98 -2.46
N SER A 291 -18.33 -3.33 -2.50
CA SER A 291 -19.59 -3.82 -1.99
C SER A 291 -20.68 -3.41 -2.97
N LEU A 292 -21.39 -4.37 -3.52
CA LEU A 292 -22.39 -4.19 -4.57
C LEU A 292 -23.76 -4.62 -4.04
N GLU A 293 -24.70 -3.69 -3.95
CA GLU A 293 -26.10 -3.95 -3.62
C GLU A 293 -26.85 -4.35 -4.89
N LEU A 294 -27.28 -5.60 -4.95
CA LEU A 294 -27.89 -6.23 -6.12
C LEU A 294 -29.40 -6.41 -5.98
N ALA A 295 -30.01 -6.00 -4.86
CA ALA A 295 -31.43 -6.20 -4.63
C ALA A 295 -32.29 -5.61 -5.77
N SER A 296 -31.89 -4.48 -6.35
CA SER A 296 -32.60 -3.84 -7.47
C SER A 296 -32.77 -4.73 -8.70
N GLU A 297 -31.86 -5.69 -8.92
CA GLU A 297 -31.88 -6.59 -10.07
C GLU A 297 -32.95 -7.67 -9.93
N ILE A 298 -33.28 -8.02 -8.69
CA ILE A 298 -34.27 -9.06 -8.37
C ILE A 298 -35.60 -8.47 -7.90
N GLN A 299 -35.60 -7.24 -7.39
CA GLN A 299 -36.79 -6.57 -6.85
C GLN A 299 -37.99 -6.54 -7.81
N PRO A 300 -37.86 -6.33 -9.14
CA PRO A 300 -38.99 -6.36 -10.07
C PRO A 300 -39.76 -7.69 -10.11
N TYR A 301 -39.13 -8.76 -9.62
CA TYR A 301 -39.61 -10.13 -9.66
C TYR A 301 -40.13 -10.65 -8.32
N ILE A 302 -39.98 -9.87 -7.26
CA ILE A 302 -40.29 -10.28 -5.89
C ILE A 302 -41.56 -9.57 -5.45
N GLY A 303 -42.60 -10.35 -5.11
CA GLY A 303 -43.86 -9.86 -4.56
C GLY A 303 -44.06 -10.23 -3.08
N THR A 304 -45.14 -9.75 -2.48
CA THR A 304 -45.52 -10.07 -1.10
C THR A 304 -45.62 -11.59 -0.89
N GLY A 305 -44.97 -12.09 0.18
CA GLY A 305 -44.93 -13.52 0.50
C GLY A 305 -43.87 -14.34 -0.27
N THR A 306 -43.03 -13.69 -1.07
CA THR A 306 -41.88 -14.35 -1.72
C THR A 306 -40.72 -14.45 -0.72
N THR A 307 -40.23 -15.65 -0.48
CA THR A 307 -38.98 -15.90 0.26
C THR A 307 -37.83 -16.01 -0.73
N VAL A 308 -36.69 -15.41 -0.37
CA VAL A 308 -35.46 -15.45 -1.16
C VAL A 308 -34.39 -16.14 -0.33
N SER A 309 -33.68 -17.09 -0.91
CA SER A 309 -32.57 -17.79 -0.28
C SER A 309 -31.43 -18.00 -1.27
N ILE A 310 -30.20 -18.05 -0.79
CA ILE A 310 -29.02 -18.36 -1.61
C ILE A 310 -28.86 -19.89 -1.62
N VAL A 311 -28.88 -20.50 -2.80
CA VAL A 311 -28.71 -21.96 -2.97
C VAL A 311 -27.27 -22.31 -3.34
N GLU A 312 -26.64 -21.50 -4.19
CA GLU A 312 -25.23 -21.61 -4.56
C GLU A 312 -24.60 -20.24 -4.33
N THR A 313 -23.60 -20.20 -3.44
CA THR A 313 -22.82 -18.98 -3.18
C THR A 313 -21.84 -18.73 -4.31
N SER A 314 -21.35 -17.50 -4.39
CA SER A 314 -20.31 -17.15 -5.36
C SER A 314 -18.98 -17.84 -5.04
N SER A 315 -18.18 -18.08 -6.09
CA SER A 315 -16.85 -18.68 -5.98
C SER A 315 -15.72 -17.64 -5.90
N ALA A 316 -16.01 -16.38 -6.25
CA ALA A 316 -15.02 -15.30 -6.33
C ALA A 316 -15.45 -14.06 -5.52
N GLY A 317 -16.30 -14.23 -4.51
CA GLY A 317 -16.87 -13.16 -3.70
C GLY A 317 -17.64 -13.69 -2.49
N VAL A 318 -18.13 -12.76 -1.67
CA VAL A 318 -19.00 -13.05 -0.54
C VAL A 318 -20.37 -12.45 -0.82
N THR A 319 -21.40 -13.28 -0.74
CA THR A 319 -22.79 -12.85 -0.88
C THR A 319 -23.47 -12.86 0.48
N SER A 320 -24.24 -11.83 0.79
CA SER A 320 -25.11 -11.82 1.97
C SER A 320 -26.51 -11.33 1.61
N LEU A 321 -27.50 -11.88 2.32
CA LEU A 321 -28.90 -11.54 2.17
C LEU A 321 -29.42 -11.03 3.52
N GLN A 322 -29.99 -9.83 3.54
CA GLN A 322 -30.53 -9.19 4.74
C GLN A 322 -31.88 -8.52 4.49
N THR A 323 -32.62 -8.24 5.57
CA THR A 323 -33.73 -7.28 5.53
C THR A 323 -33.15 -5.86 5.58
N GLY A 324 -33.32 -5.09 4.52
CA GLY A 324 -32.89 -3.70 4.43
C GLY A 324 -33.65 -2.78 5.39
N THR A 325 -33.10 -1.59 5.64
CA THR A 325 -33.76 -0.55 6.43
C THR A 325 -35.04 -0.09 5.74
N GLY A 326 -36.22 -0.49 6.24
CA GLY A 326 -37.52 -0.14 5.67
C GLY A 326 -38.26 -1.28 4.94
N SER A 327 -38.17 -2.51 5.46
CA SER A 327 -38.96 -3.67 5.00
C SER A 327 -38.74 -4.12 3.54
N GLY A 328 -37.58 -3.75 2.96
CA GLY A 328 -37.10 -4.20 1.64
C GLY A 328 -36.02 -5.28 1.72
N LEU A 329 -35.73 -5.96 0.61
CA LEU A 329 -34.64 -6.92 0.49
C LEU A 329 -33.30 -6.20 0.29
N SER A 330 -32.23 -6.70 0.90
CA SER A 330 -30.84 -6.31 0.59
C SER A 330 -30.05 -7.56 0.20
N LEU A 331 -29.43 -7.53 -0.98
CA LEU A 331 -28.58 -8.58 -1.53
C LEU A 331 -27.22 -7.96 -1.81
N ASN A 332 -26.31 -8.07 -0.84
CA ASN A 332 -24.96 -7.54 -0.99
C ASN A 332 -24.03 -8.60 -1.55
N TYR A 333 -23.25 -8.22 -2.54
CA TYR A 333 -22.16 -9.01 -3.11
C TYR A 333 -20.87 -8.20 -3.01
N ALA A 334 -19.84 -8.82 -2.46
CA ALA A 334 -18.55 -8.17 -2.30
C ALA A 334 -17.46 -9.07 -2.91
N PRO A 335 -16.84 -8.67 -4.04
CA PRO A 335 -15.89 -9.50 -4.76
C PRO A 335 -14.62 -9.75 -3.94
N GLN A 336 -13.99 -10.89 -4.15
CA GLN A 336 -12.63 -11.14 -3.67
C GLN A 336 -11.65 -10.33 -4.52
N LEU A 337 -10.93 -9.40 -3.88
CA LEU A 337 -10.00 -8.48 -4.50
C LEU A 337 -8.56 -8.97 -4.36
N THR A 338 -7.74 -8.57 -5.32
CA THR A 338 -6.29 -8.80 -5.39
C THR A 338 -5.64 -7.54 -5.92
N GLU A 339 -4.43 -7.24 -5.49
CA GLU A 339 -3.67 -6.08 -5.98
C GLU A 339 -3.09 -6.36 -7.37
N LEU A 340 -3.54 -5.58 -8.35
CA LEU A 340 -3.17 -5.74 -9.75
C LEU A 340 -2.78 -4.38 -10.33
N ALA A 341 -1.57 -4.32 -10.90
CA ALA A 341 -1.13 -3.16 -11.66
C ALA A 341 -2.07 -2.93 -12.85
N ALA A 342 -2.59 -1.73 -12.98
CA ALA A 342 -3.53 -1.37 -14.05
C ALA A 342 -2.77 -1.18 -15.37
N ARG A 343 -2.86 -2.20 -16.25
CA ARG A 343 -2.29 -2.18 -17.61
C ARG A 343 -3.12 -1.27 -18.54
N LYS A 344 -2.47 -0.74 -19.58
CA LYS A 344 -3.07 0.20 -20.54
C LYS A 344 -4.17 -0.42 -21.43
N ASP A 345 -4.26 -1.74 -21.51
CA ASP A 345 -4.88 -2.42 -22.67
C ASP A 345 -6.24 -3.09 -22.38
N GLY A 346 -6.78 -3.01 -21.16
CA GLY A 346 -8.02 -3.74 -20.87
C GLY A 346 -8.71 -3.32 -19.58
N GLY A 347 -9.98 -2.91 -19.71
CA GLY A 347 -10.89 -2.86 -18.59
C GLY A 347 -10.95 -4.25 -17.96
N GLN A 348 -10.49 -4.36 -16.71
CA GLN A 348 -10.51 -5.64 -16.01
C GLN A 348 -11.97 -6.02 -15.74
N VAL A 349 -12.53 -6.85 -16.63
CA VAL A 349 -13.85 -7.44 -16.44
C VAL A 349 -13.70 -8.62 -15.49
N ARG A 350 -14.34 -8.53 -14.33
CA ARG A 350 -14.47 -9.65 -13.38
C ARG A 350 -15.83 -10.29 -13.57
N LYS A 351 -15.87 -11.62 -13.58
CA LYS A 351 -17.12 -12.38 -13.70
C LYS A 351 -17.30 -13.26 -12.49
N ASP A 352 -18.54 -13.41 -12.07
CA ASP A 352 -18.92 -14.36 -11.05
C ASP A 352 -20.38 -14.78 -11.24
N ARG A 353 -20.85 -15.75 -10.47
CA ARG A 353 -22.25 -16.18 -10.47
C ARG A 353 -22.73 -16.58 -9.09
N MET A 354 -24.04 -16.54 -8.89
CA MET A 354 -24.70 -17.13 -7.72
C MET A 354 -26.09 -17.65 -8.12
N VAL A 355 -26.63 -18.59 -7.34
CA VAL A 355 -27.98 -19.10 -7.55
C VAL A 355 -28.87 -18.70 -6.38
N LEU A 356 -29.96 -17.99 -6.69
CA LEU A 356 -31.00 -17.65 -5.73
C LEU A 356 -32.23 -18.53 -5.94
N ARG A 357 -32.86 -18.93 -4.85
CA ARG A 357 -34.18 -19.57 -4.85
C ARG A 357 -35.22 -18.58 -4.39
N LEU A 358 -36.20 -18.36 -5.24
CA LEU A 358 -37.40 -17.59 -4.95
C LEU A 358 -38.56 -18.57 -4.74
N ALA A 359 -39.26 -18.46 -3.62
CA ALA A 359 -40.42 -19.30 -3.33
C ALA A 359 -41.62 -18.45 -2.88
N GLN A 360 -42.78 -18.67 -3.51
CA GLN A 360 -44.03 -17.97 -3.23
C GLN A 360 -45.18 -19.00 -3.19
N GLY A 361 -45.70 -19.28 -1.99
CA GLY A 361 -46.64 -20.40 -1.80
C GLY A 361 -45.96 -21.74 -2.11
N GLU A 362 -46.53 -22.53 -3.01
CA GLU A 362 -45.94 -23.80 -3.49
C GLU A 362 -45.00 -23.62 -4.70
N ALA A 363 -44.99 -22.44 -5.33
CA ALA A 363 -44.14 -22.17 -6.49
C ALA A 363 -42.71 -21.90 -6.02
N VAL A 364 -41.75 -22.65 -6.56
CA VAL A 364 -40.30 -22.50 -6.28
C VAL A 364 -39.55 -22.38 -7.60
N ARG A 365 -38.67 -21.40 -7.69
CA ARG A 365 -37.83 -21.17 -8.87
C ARG A 365 -36.40 -20.80 -8.47
N ASP A 366 -35.45 -21.51 -9.06
CA ASP A 366 -34.03 -21.18 -8.94
C ASP A 366 -33.63 -20.27 -10.13
N VAL A 367 -32.88 -19.21 -9.83
CA VAL A 367 -32.40 -18.21 -10.79
C VAL A 367 -30.91 -18.05 -10.64
N THR A 368 -30.19 -18.17 -11.75
CA THR A 368 -28.76 -17.88 -11.80
C THR A 368 -28.54 -16.41 -12.10
N LEU A 369 -27.87 -15.71 -11.18
CA LEU A 369 -27.37 -14.35 -11.39
C LEU A 369 -25.95 -14.44 -11.95
N ASN A 370 -25.77 -14.05 -13.21
CA ASN A 370 -24.46 -13.96 -13.86
C ASN A 370 -23.96 -12.51 -13.76
N LEU A 371 -22.89 -12.28 -13.01
CA LEU A 371 -22.32 -10.96 -12.77
C LEU A 371 -21.17 -10.68 -13.75
N GLU A 372 -21.19 -9.51 -14.39
CA GLU A 372 -20.09 -8.95 -15.18
C GLU A 372 -19.74 -7.57 -14.61
N MET A 373 -18.68 -7.52 -13.80
CA MET A 373 -18.20 -6.31 -13.14
C MET A 373 -17.09 -5.66 -13.96
N ILE A 374 -17.24 -4.37 -14.26
CA ILE A 374 -16.32 -3.64 -15.14
C ILE A 374 -15.60 -2.56 -14.33
N ALA A 375 -14.27 -2.63 -14.25
CA ALA A 375 -13.45 -1.60 -13.64
C ALA A 375 -13.75 -0.21 -14.24
N ARG A 376 -13.93 0.81 -13.39
CA ARG A 376 -14.08 2.18 -13.87
C ARG A 376 -12.73 2.72 -14.33
N GLN A 377 -12.76 3.66 -15.28
CA GLN A 377 -11.53 4.30 -15.76
C GLN A 377 -10.78 5.02 -14.63
N CYS A 378 -11.48 5.60 -13.64
CA CYS A 378 -10.83 6.22 -12.50
C CYS A 378 -9.99 5.22 -11.68
N ASP A 379 -10.52 4.02 -11.42
CA ASP A 379 -9.77 2.97 -10.71
C ASP A 379 -8.54 2.52 -11.50
N LEU A 380 -8.63 2.45 -12.83
CA LEU A 380 -7.52 2.08 -13.71
C LEU A 380 -6.43 3.16 -13.81
N GLU A 381 -6.80 4.43 -13.79
CA GLU A 381 -5.85 5.54 -13.99
C GLU A 381 -5.26 6.07 -12.68
N ALA A 382 -6.01 5.96 -11.57
CA ALA A 382 -5.66 6.61 -10.32
C ALA A 382 -5.93 5.75 -9.07
N GLY A 383 -6.17 4.45 -9.19
CA GLY A 383 -6.11 3.52 -8.05
C GLY A 383 -4.72 3.50 -7.41
N ASP A 384 -4.63 3.25 -6.11
CA ASP A 384 -3.37 3.26 -5.35
C ASP A 384 -3.04 1.89 -4.76
N LEU A 385 -1.75 1.60 -4.64
CA LEU A 385 -1.26 0.34 -4.09
C LEU A 385 -1.43 0.32 -2.57
N LEU A 386 -1.82 -0.83 -2.01
CA LEU A 386 -2.13 -1.01 -0.57
C LEU A 386 -3.28 -0.12 -0.10
N ASP A 387 -4.20 0.22 -1.00
CA ASP A 387 -5.43 0.92 -0.64
C ASP A 387 -6.46 -0.09 -0.12
N LEU A 388 -6.59 -0.16 1.21
CA LEU A 388 -7.55 -1.05 1.89
C LEU A 388 -9.01 -0.78 1.52
N GLN A 389 -9.30 0.36 0.89
CA GLN A 389 -10.63 0.74 0.40
C GLN A 389 -10.66 0.93 -1.13
N GLY A 390 -9.61 0.49 -1.83
CA GLY A 390 -9.51 0.37 -3.27
C GLY A 390 -10.20 -0.88 -3.83
N VAL A 391 -10.29 -0.99 -5.15
CA VAL A 391 -10.82 -2.19 -5.85
C VAL A 391 -9.71 -3.14 -6.32
N GLY A 392 -8.52 -3.07 -5.71
CA GLY A 392 -7.36 -3.89 -6.06
C GLY A 392 -6.71 -3.53 -7.40
N LEU A 393 -6.97 -2.33 -7.91
CA LEU A 393 -6.32 -1.80 -9.11
C LEU A 393 -5.45 -0.63 -8.70
N TYR A 394 -4.21 -0.62 -9.18
CA TYR A 394 -3.30 0.47 -8.84
C TYR A 394 -2.45 0.94 -10.01
N ARG A 395 -2.01 2.19 -9.91
CA ARG A 395 -0.91 2.79 -10.66
C ARG A 395 0.03 3.51 -9.74
N TYR A 396 1.33 3.35 -9.98
CA TYR A 396 2.31 4.17 -9.30
C TYR A 396 2.16 5.65 -9.72
N PRO A 397 2.56 6.61 -8.87
CA PRO A 397 2.44 8.03 -9.20
C PRO A 397 3.02 8.39 -10.58
N ASN A 398 4.19 7.86 -10.93
CA ASN A 398 4.86 8.08 -12.22
C ASN A 398 4.12 7.48 -13.43
N GLU A 399 3.13 6.61 -13.23
CA GLU A 399 2.34 5.96 -14.29
C GLU A 399 0.98 6.63 -14.53
N ILE A 400 0.59 7.59 -13.68
CA ILE A 400 -0.69 8.30 -13.80
C ILE A 400 -0.70 9.11 -15.10
N ASN A 401 -1.69 8.84 -15.96
CA ASN A 401 -1.98 9.69 -17.10
C ASN A 401 -2.76 10.91 -16.62
N LEU A 402 -2.12 12.08 -16.64
CA LEU A 402 -2.63 13.31 -16.03
C LEU A 402 -4.04 13.70 -16.51
N GLU A 403 -4.28 13.70 -17.82
CA GLU A 403 -5.55 14.15 -18.41
C GLU A 403 -6.65 13.10 -18.27
N ALA A 404 -6.32 11.84 -18.56
CA ALA A 404 -7.26 10.73 -18.46
C ALA A 404 -7.72 10.49 -17.02
N ALA A 405 -6.79 10.55 -16.06
CA ALA A 405 -7.08 10.35 -14.64
C ALA A 405 -8.00 11.44 -14.08
N GLU A 406 -7.69 12.72 -14.32
CA GLU A 406 -8.52 13.81 -13.82
C GLU A 406 -9.95 13.73 -14.38
N THR A 407 -10.08 13.54 -15.70
CA THR A 407 -11.37 13.47 -16.38
C THR A 407 -12.21 12.32 -15.81
N ALA A 408 -11.63 11.12 -15.75
CA ALA A 408 -12.33 9.93 -15.28
C ALA A 408 -12.72 10.01 -13.80
N CYS A 409 -11.81 10.49 -12.94
CA CYS A 409 -12.06 10.55 -11.51
C CYS A 409 -12.98 11.69 -11.10
N ARG A 410 -12.96 12.81 -11.83
CA ARG A 410 -13.93 13.90 -11.65
C ARG A 410 -15.35 13.39 -11.94
N GLN A 411 -15.52 12.72 -13.08
CA GLN A 411 -16.81 12.12 -13.43
C GLN A 411 -17.26 11.09 -12.37
N ALA A 412 -16.37 10.23 -11.89
CA ALA A 412 -16.70 9.24 -10.87
C ALA A 412 -17.14 9.91 -9.55
N ALA A 413 -16.41 10.91 -9.06
CA ALA A 413 -16.72 11.64 -7.84
C ALA A 413 -18.00 12.48 -7.94
N GLU A 414 -18.35 12.98 -9.13
CA GLU A 414 -19.62 13.69 -9.38
C GLU A 414 -20.81 12.74 -9.44
N THR A 415 -20.62 11.53 -9.99
CA THR A 415 -21.70 10.54 -10.15
C THR A 415 -22.00 9.80 -8.84
N ALA A 416 -20.98 9.58 -8.00
CA ALA A 416 -21.08 8.87 -6.71
C ALA A 416 -20.35 9.64 -5.59
N PRO A 417 -20.85 10.82 -5.18
CA PRO A 417 -20.17 11.73 -4.26
C PRO A 417 -20.03 11.21 -2.82
N GLU A 418 -20.76 10.17 -2.44
CA GLU A 418 -20.70 9.47 -1.15
C GLU A 418 -19.56 8.44 -1.06
N ILE A 419 -18.98 8.04 -2.20
CA ILE A 419 -17.91 7.06 -2.23
C ILE A 419 -16.55 7.76 -2.05
N GLY A 420 -15.99 7.62 -0.84
CA GLY A 420 -14.72 8.26 -0.47
C GLY A 420 -13.54 7.92 -1.39
N ARG A 421 -13.53 6.71 -1.98
CA ARG A 421 -12.49 6.26 -2.92
C ARG A 421 -12.35 7.17 -4.13
N PHE A 422 -13.46 7.60 -4.75
CA PHE A 422 -13.38 8.44 -5.95
C PHE A 422 -12.83 9.82 -5.65
N HIS A 423 -13.15 10.39 -4.49
CA HIS A 423 -12.52 11.64 -4.04
C HIS A 423 -11.02 11.44 -3.76
N TYR A 424 -10.63 10.31 -3.17
CA TYR A 424 -9.22 10.01 -2.94
C TYR A 424 -8.44 9.88 -4.27
N GLN A 425 -8.95 9.09 -5.21
CA GLN A 425 -8.35 8.89 -6.53
C GLN A 425 -8.31 10.21 -7.35
N LEU A 426 -9.37 11.02 -7.28
CA LEU A 426 -9.37 12.37 -7.86
C LEU A 426 -8.29 13.25 -7.22
N GLY A 427 -8.13 13.17 -5.90
CA GLY A 427 -7.06 13.85 -5.17
C GLY A 427 -5.67 13.46 -5.68
N ARG A 428 -5.43 12.17 -5.94
CA ARG A 428 -4.17 11.69 -6.57
C ARG A 428 -3.99 12.25 -7.97
N ALA A 429 -5.04 12.22 -8.80
CA ALA A 429 -4.99 12.70 -10.18
C ALA A 429 -4.65 14.20 -10.26
N VAL A 430 -5.30 15.04 -9.46
CA VAL A 430 -5.04 16.49 -9.46
C VAL A 430 -3.73 16.85 -8.75
N LEU A 431 -3.27 16.04 -7.78
CA LEU A 431 -1.93 16.16 -7.20
C LEU A 431 -0.85 15.91 -8.26
N ALA A 432 -1.03 14.87 -9.08
CA ALA A 432 -0.15 14.56 -10.20
C ALA A 432 -0.12 15.67 -11.27
N GLN A 433 -1.17 16.48 -11.37
CA GLN A 433 -1.17 17.69 -12.21
C GLN A 433 -0.53 18.92 -11.55
N GLY A 434 -0.13 18.81 -10.28
CA GLY A 434 0.44 19.91 -9.51
C GLY A 434 -0.58 20.79 -8.78
N SER A 435 -1.87 20.44 -8.81
CA SER A 435 -2.93 21.19 -8.11
C SER A 435 -3.00 20.79 -6.63
N LEU A 436 -2.17 21.43 -5.81
CA LEU A 436 -2.08 21.15 -4.37
C LEU A 436 -3.37 21.45 -3.61
N THR A 437 -4.03 22.57 -3.93
CA THR A 437 -5.30 22.97 -3.29
C THR A 437 -6.45 22.06 -3.70
N GLY A 438 -6.50 21.67 -4.98
CA GLY A 438 -7.44 20.68 -5.49
C GLY A 438 -7.25 19.33 -4.82
N ALA A 439 -6.00 18.88 -4.70
CA ALA A 439 -5.66 17.63 -4.03
C ALA A 439 -6.09 17.64 -2.55
N PHE A 440 -5.75 18.72 -1.83
CA PHE A 440 -6.13 18.90 -0.44
C PHE A 440 -7.64 18.83 -0.23
N SER A 441 -8.43 19.54 -1.05
CA SER A 441 -9.90 19.52 -0.95
C SER A 441 -10.49 18.12 -1.16
N ASN A 442 -9.96 17.38 -2.14
CA ASN A 442 -10.43 16.04 -2.45
C ASN A 442 -10.02 15.01 -1.39
N PHE A 443 -8.78 15.08 -0.90
CA PHE A 443 -8.36 14.24 0.23
C PHE A 443 -9.13 14.57 1.50
N GLN A 444 -9.47 15.84 1.75
CA GLN A 444 -10.32 16.21 2.89
C GLN A 444 -11.70 15.59 2.75
N LYS A 445 -12.33 15.70 1.58
CA LYS A 445 -13.63 15.08 1.31
C LYS A 445 -13.59 13.56 1.47
N ALA A 446 -12.54 12.91 0.97
CA ALA A 446 -12.33 11.48 1.12
C ALA A 446 -12.15 11.07 2.59
N ALA A 447 -11.36 11.82 3.35
CA ALA A 447 -11.13 11.60 4.78
C ALA A 447 -12.40 11.79 5.62
N ASP A 448 -13.23 12.79 5.28
CA ASP A 448 -14.53 13.03 5.91
C ASP A 448 -15.53 11.88 5.63
N LEU A 449 -15.37 11.21 4.48
CA LEU A 449 -16.10 9.99 4.11
C LEU A 449 -15.45 8.71 4.66
N GLY A 450 -14.41 8.82 5.49
CA GLY A 450 -13.76 7.67 6.13
C GLY A 450 -12.73 6.93 5.26
N HIS A 451 -12.23 7.55 4.19
CA HIS A 451 -11.18 6.94 3.37
C HIS A 451 -9.82 6.99 4.07
N VAL A 452 -9.30 5.83 4.46
CA VAL A 452 -8.11 5.62 5.28
C VAL A 452 -6.86 6.25 4.66
N ARG A 453 -6.58 5.99 3.38
CA ARG A 453 -5.41 6.55 2.68
C ARG A 453 -5.44 8.08 2.56
N ALA A 454 -6.62 8.70 2.69
CA ALA A 454 -6.74 10.14 2.62
C ALA A 454 -6.15 10.84 3.86
N TYR A 455 -6.12 10.15 5.02
CA TYR A 455 -5.47 10.67 6.23
C TYR A 455 -3.97 10.87 6.01
N HIS A 456 -3.28 9.87 5.45
CA HIS A 456 -1.86 10.00 5.10
C HIS A 456 -1.62 11.08 4.05
N ALA A 457 -2.43 11.11 2.99
CA ALA A 457 -2.27 12.08 1.90
C ALA A 457 -2.42 13.53 2.39
N LEU A 458 -3.42 13.81 3.24
CA LEU A 458 -3.56 15.11 3.91
C LEU A 458 -2.36 15.43 4.80
N ALA A 459 -1.93 14.48 5.62
CA ALA A 459 -0.81 14.66 6.54
C ALA A 459 0.50 14.99 5.80
N LYS A 460 0.76 14.34 4.64
CA LYS A 460 1.88 14.71 3.74
C LYS A 460 1.75 16.15 3.24
N LEU A 461 0.56 16.63 2.87
CA LEU A 461 0.37 18.02 2.45
C LEU A 461 0.58 19.02 3.60
N TYR A 462 0.11 18.71 4.82
CA TYR A 462 0.35 19.55 5.99
C TYR A 462 1.83 19.67 6.34
N THR A 463 2.62 18.63 6.09
CA THR A 463 4.04 18.55 6.49
C THR A 463 5.04 18.76 5.37
N SER A 464 4.60 18.75 4.10
CA SER A 464 5.51 18.85 2.96
C SER A 464 6.28 20.18 3.00
N PRO A 465 7.62 20.14 3.04
CA PRO A 465 8.41 21.36 3.08
C PRO A 465 8.46 22.04 1.70
N ASN A 466 8.15 21.31 0.62
CA ASN A 466 8.21 21.77 -0.77
C ASN A 466 6.99 22.61 -1.21
N ILE A 467 6.07 22.93 -0.29
CA ILE A 467 4.92 23.80 -0.56
C ILE A 467 5.28 25.25 -0.22
N ASP A 468 5.23 26.14 -1.21
CA ASP A 468 5.28 27.58 -0.98
C ASP A 468 3.96 28.06 -0.37
N ARG A 469 3.95 28.16 0.97
CA ARG A 469 2.75 28.53 1.75
C ARG A 469 2.36 29.99 1.63
N GLN A 470 3.16 30.83 0.96
CA GLN A 470 2.75 32.19 0.62
C GLN A 470 1.84 32.19 -0.61
N ALA A 471 2.03 31.22 -1.51
CA ALA A 471 1.22 31.04 -2.72
C ALA A 471 0.04 30.07 -2.50
N ILE A 472 0.24 29.05 -1.66
CA ILE A 472 -0.72 27.97 -1.42
C ILE A 472 -1.21 28.00 0.02
N ALA A 473 -2.52 28.18 0.21
CA ALA A 473 -3.16 28.31 1.51
C ALA A 473 -3.37 26.95 2.24
N ILE A 474 -2.32 26.13 2.32
CA ILE A 474 -2.27 24.91 3.12
C ILE A 474 -1.27 25.15 4.28
N PRO A 475 -1.70 25.22 5.55
CA PRO A 475 -0.81 25.55 6.65
C PRO A 475 0.21 24.43 6.91
N LEU A 476 1.37 24.80 7.45
CA LEU A 476 2.28 23.83 8.06
C LEU A 476 1.68 23.40 9.40
N ASP A 477 1.26 22.15 9.52
CA ASP A 477 0.63 21.64 10.75
C ASP A 477 1.08 20.21 11.08
N PRO A 478 2.26 20.05 11.72
CA PRO A 478 2.80 18.74 12.09
C PRO A 478 1.95 17.99 13.12
N GLU A 479 1.19 18.68 13.96
CA GLU A 479 0.34 18.07 15.00
C GLU A 479 -0.94 17.50 14.38
N LYS A 480 -1.58 18.25 13.48
CA LYS A 480 -2.69 17.74 12.66
C LYS A 480 -2.26 16.53 11.85
N ALA A 481 -1.08 16.59 11.23
CA ALA A 481 -0.52 15.47 10.47
C ALA A 481 -0.28 14.23 11.36
N ALA A 482 0.25 14.40 12.57
CA ALA A 482 0.41 13.32 13.54
C ALA A 482 -0.93 12.68 13.89
N SER A 483 -1.95 13.48 14.21
CA SER A 483 -3.30 12.97 14.51
C SER A 483 -3.92 12.20 13.35
N LEU A 484 -3.71 12.66 12.11
CA LEU A 484 -4.18 11.97 10.91
C LEU A 484 -3.44 10.64 10.70
N TRP A 485 -2.12 10.61 10.88
CA TRP A 485 -1.37 9.35 10.79
C TRP A 485 -1.80 8.35 11.86
N GLU A 486 -2.06 8.77 13.09
CA GLU A 486 -2.57 7.86 14.13
C GLU A 486 -3.92 7.23 13.74
N LYS A 487 -4.82 7.99 13.10
CA LYS A 487 -6.06 7.44 12.54
C LYS A 487 -5.78 6.41 11.45
N GLY A 488 -4.85 6.71 10.54
CA GLY A 488 -4.43 5.77 9.50
C GLY A 488 -3.81 4.50 10.08
N ILE A 489 -2.92 4.62 11.06
CA ILE A 489 -2.27 3.49 11.76
C ILE A 489 -3.30 2.61 12.45
N ALA A 490 -4.27 3.21 13.15
CA ALA A 490 -5.36 2.48 13.80
C ALA A 490 -6.23 1.71 12.80
N ALA A 491 -6.37 2.23 11.57
CA ALA A 491 -7.07 1.57 10.47
C ALA A 491 -6.18 0.65 9.61
N GLY A 492 -4.91 0.46 9.97
CA GLY A 492 -3.98 -0.43 9.28
C GLY A 492 -3.26 0.14 8.05
N ASP A 493 -3.22 1.46 7.87
CA ASP A 493 -2.56 2.11 6.72
C ASP A 493 -1.01 2.02 6.78
N PRO A 494 -0.35 1.27 5.87
CA PRO A 494 1.11 1.18 5.84
C PRO A 494 1.79 2.51 5.50
N PHE A 495 1.13 3.42 4.78
CA PHE A 495 1.71 4.71 4.44
C PHE A 495 1.72 5.65 5.64
N ALA A 496 0.66 5.62 6.46
CA ALA A 496 0.62 6.33 7.74
C ALA A 496 1.69 5.79 8.72
N MET A 497 1.81 4.46 8.82
CA MET A 497 2.87 3.81 9.59
C MET A 497 4.26 4.27 9.13
N HIS A 498 4.50 4.32 7.81
CA HIS A 498 5.76 4.81 7.26
C HIS A 498 6.07 6.25 7.65
N SER A 499 5.20 7.19 7.32
CA SER A 499 5.49 8.61 7.52
C SER A 499 5.63 8.97 8.99
N HIS A 500 4.74 8.43 9.84
CA HIS A 500 4.84 8.66 11.28
C HIS A 500 6.04 7.93 11.88
N GLY A 501 6.29 6.69 11.46
CA GLY A 501 7.42 5.89 11.91
C GLY A 501 8.76 6.54 11.58
N LYS A 502 8.93 7.02 10.34
CA LYS A 502 10.08 7.81 9.91
C LYS A 502 10.27 9.06 10.76
N ARG A 503 9.18 9.81 11.03
CA ARG A 503 9.25 11.00 11.89
C ARG A 503 9.71 10.64 13.30
N LEU A 504 9.10 9.64 13.93
CA LEU A 504 9.47 9.19 15.27
C LEU A 504 10.89 8.60 15.33
N LEU A 505 11.38 7.99 14.26
CA LEU A 505 12.72 7.42 14.23
C LEU A 505 13.81 8.51 14.19
N HIS A 506 13.57 9.61 13.45
CA HIS A 506 14.59 10.61 13.13
C HIS A 506 14.44 11.97 13.82
N SER A 507 13.22 12.37 14.20
CA SER A 507 12.94 13.73 14.70
C SER A 507 13.04 13.86 16.22
N THR A 508 13.28 12.76 16.94
CA THR A 508 13.33 12.72 18.41
C THR A 508 14.53 11.91 18.88
N GLN A 509 15.03 12.24 20.07
CA GLN A 509 16.06 11.47 20.77
C GLN A 509 15.46 10.58 21.87
N ASN A 510 14.15 10.66 22.11
CA ASN A 510 13.45 9.81 23.07
C ASN A 510 13.52 8.34 22.61
N PRO A 511 14.11 7.42 23.39
CA PRO A 511 14.21 6.02 23.01
C PRO A 511 12.86 5.34 22.73
N GLN A 512 11.82 5.65 23.50
CA GLN A 512 10.49 5.04 23.34
C GLN A 512 9.84 5.44 22.01
N ASP A 513 9.98 6.71 21.63
CA ASP A 513 9.45 7.19 20.35
C ASP A 513 10.20 6.55 19.18
N ARG A 514 11.54 6.46 19.26
CA ARG A 514 12.36 5.83 18.21
C ARG A 514 12.05 4.34 18.06
N GLU A 515 11.84 3.63 19.18
CA GLU A 515 11.41 2.24 19.19
C GLU A 515 10.05 2.06 18.51
N ARG A 516 9.08 2.89 18.87
CA ARG A 516 7.77 2.94 18.18
C ARG A 516 7.92 3.26 16.69
N GLY A 517 8.84 4.16 16.33
CA GLY A 517 9.12 4.50 14.95
C GLY A 517 9.63 3.32 14.13
N PHE A 518 10.56 2.56 14.70
CA PHE A 518 11.08 1.34 14.09
C PHE A 518 10.01 0.24 13.96
N ASP A 519 9.16 0.05 14.98
CA ASP A 519 8.03 -0.89 14.93
C ASP A 519 7.08 -0.56 13.77
N LEU A 520 6.65 0.70 13.67
CA LEU A 520 5.75 1.14 12.60
C LEU A 520 6.37 0.94 11.21
N LEU A 521 7.65 1.24 11.03
CA LEU A 521 8.35 1.00 9.76
C LEU A 521 8.43 -0.49 9.42
N SER A 522 8.70 -1.35 10.41
CA SER A 522 8.77 -2.81 10.22
C SER A 522 7.42 -3.37 9.79
N ARG A 523 6.34 -2.97 10.47
CA ARG A 523 4.96 -3.35 10.13
C ARG A 523 4.58 -2.92 8.72
N ALA A 524 4.98 -1.71 8.31
CA ALA A 524 4.77 -1.24 6.95
C ALA A 524 5.55 -2.09 5.91
N VAL A 525 6.79 -2.47 6.20
CA VAL A 525 7.59 -3.34 5.31
C VAL A 525 6.94 -4.69 5.07
N GLU A 526 6.38 -5.31 6.10
CA GLU A 526 5.70 -6.61 6.00
C GLU A 526 4.40 -6.52 5.18
N LEU A 527 3.74 -5.36 5.23
CA LEU A 527 2.66 -5.01 4.32
C LEU A 527 3.14 -4.69 2.90
N GLY A 528 4.42 -4.93 2.57
CA GLY A 528 5.00 -4.71 1.25
C GLY A 528 5.31 -3.25 0.91
N HIS A 529 5.32 -2.34 1.90
CA HIS A 529 5.51 -0.90 1.66
C HIS A 529 6.96 -0.57 1.29
N THR A 530 7.19 -0.24 0.03
CA THR A 530 8.52 -0.03 -0.55
C THR A 530 9.25 1.18 0.02
N TYR A 531 8.57 2.28 0.34
CA TYR A 531 9.25 3.42 0.99
C TYR A 531 9.74 3.10 2.40
N SER A 532 9.09 2.17 3.13
CA SER A 532 9.60 1.72 4.42
C SER A 532 10.78 0.77 4.25
N MET A 533 10.79 -0.04 3.19
CA MET A 533 11.96 -0.86 2.83
C MET A 533 13.15 0.06 2.51
N ASN A 534 12.93 1.12 1.75
CA ASN A 534 13.97 2.12 1.48
C ASN A 534 14.47 2.78 2.77
N GLU A 535 13.56 3.20 3.65
CA GLU A 535 13.90 3.86 4.91
C GLU A 535 14.72 2.96 5.83
N LEU A 536 14.28 1.72 6.05
CA LEU A 536 15.02 0.74 6.85
C LEU A 536 16.31 0.30 6.16
N GLY A 537 16.30 0.18 4.83
CA GLY A 537 17.48 -0.13 4.03
C GLY A 537 18.59 0.91 4.25
N VAL A 538 18.25 2.18 4.07
CA VAL A 538 19.12 3.34 4.35
C VAL A 538 19.58 3.34 5.81
N PHE A 539 18.64 3.14 6.75
CA PHE A 539 18.94 3.10 8.18
C PHE A 539 20.00 2.04 8.50
N PHE A 540 19.87 0.81 8.00
CA PHE A 540 20.83 -0.25 8.30
C PHE A 540 22.16 -0.14 7.56
N LEU A 541 22.17 0.48 6.37
CA LEU A 541 23.40 0.69 5.60
C LEU A 541 24.24 1.85 6.12
N TRP A 542 23.59 2.95 6.48
CA TRP A 542 24.24 4.24 6.69
C TRP A 542 23.96 4.88 8.06
N SER A 543 23.36 4.15 9.00
CA SER A 543 23.38 4.58 10.41
C SER A 543 24.79 4.48 11.00
N GLY A 544 24.99 5.15 12.14
CA GLY A 544 26.25 5.06 12.88
C GLY A 544 26.64 3.61 13.20
N ALA A 545 27.94 3.36 13.38
CA ALA A 545 28.54 2.03 13.45
C ALA A 545 27.87 1.06 14.45
N GLU A 546 27.24 1.58 15.51
CA GLU A 546 26.54 0.78 16.52
C GLU A 546 25.23 0.13 16.03
N LEU A 547 24.60 0.64 14.97
CA LEU A 547 23.31 0.14 14.45
C LEU A 547 23.41 -0.47 13.04
N ALA A 548 24.60 -0.42 12.43
CA ALA A 548 24.82 -0.85 11.06
C ALA A 548 24.63 -2.37 10.90
N GLN A 549 23.76 -2.76 9.96
CA GLN A 549 23.57 -4.15 9.51
C GLN A 549 23.53 -4.14 7.97
N PRO A 550 24.69 -3.97 7.32
CA PRO A 550 24.72 -3.60 5.90
C PRO A 550 24.06 -4.62 4.98
N GLU A 551 24.23 -5.93 5.23
CA GLU A 551 23.59 -6.99 4.46
C GLU A 551 22.05 -6.88 4.54
N ARG A 552 21.52 -6.71 5.76
CA ARG A 552 20.09 -6.50 5.99
C ARG A 552 19.56 -5.24 5.32
N GLY A 553 20.33 -4.16 5.35
CA GLY A 553 19.96 -2.92 4.68
C GLY A 553 19.93 -3.09 3.15
N PHE A 554 20.91 -3.79 2.59
CA PHE A 554 20.96 -4.12 1.16
C PHE A 554 19.77 -4.98 0.72
N SER A 555 19.40 -6.00 1.50
CA SER A 555 18.24 -6.86 1.22
C SER A 555 16.94 -6.07 1.15
N TYR A 556 16.72 -5.08 2.03
CA TYR A 556 15.55 -4.21 1.92
C TYR A 556 15.55 -3.37 0.63
N LEU A 557 16.70 -2.84 0.22
CA LEU A 557 16.80 -2.08 -1.02
C LEU A 557 16.54 -2.96 -2.26
N GLN A 558 17.07 -4.19 -2.27
CA GLN A 558 16.78 -5.17 -3.32
C GLN A 558 15.30 -5.54 -3.35
N ALA A 559 14.69 -5.76 -2.19
CA ALA A 559 13.25 -6.05 -2.08
C ALA A 559 12.39 -4.88 -2.60
N SER A 560 12.80 -3.64 -2.35
CA SER A 560 12.14 -2.44 -2.85
C SER A 560 12.26 -2.30 -4.38
N ALA A 561 13.48 -2.40 -4.91
CA ALA A 561 13.75 -2.33 -6.35
C ALA A 561 13.08 -3.47 -7.13
N GLY A 562 13.07 -4.69 -6.58
CA GLY A 562 12.38 -5.85 -7.17
C GLY A 562 10.86 -5.72 -7.23
N ARG A 563 10.29 -4.74 -6.52
CA ARG A 563 8.88 -4.34 -6.60
C ARG A 563 8.65 -3.13 -7.53
N GLY A 564 9.67 -2.70 -8.28
CA GLY A 564 9.59 -1.59 -9.23
C GLY A 564 9.66 -0.20 -8.61
N ASP A 565 10.06 -0.08 -7.33
CA ASP A 565 10.15 1.20 -6.64
C ASP A 565 11.32 2.05 -7.11
N ILE A 566 11.04 3.27 -7.55
CA ILE A 566 12.03 4.18 -8.14
C ILE A 566 13.15 4.57 -7.15
N TYR A 567 12.83 4.67 -5.86
CA TYR A 567 13.80 5.00 -4.81
C TYR A 567 14.62 3.78 -4.42
N GLY A 568 14.03 2.58 -4.42
CA GLY A 568 14.75 1.32 -4.25
C GLY A 568 15.84 1.16 -5.32
N THR A 569 15.48 1.38 -6.59
CA THR A 569 16.44 1.34 -7.71
C THR A 569 17.54 2.39 -7.56
N ALA A 570 17.22 3.63 -7.21
CA ALA A 570 18.22 4.67 -6.96
C ALA A 570 19.13 4.34 -5.76
N ASN A 571 18.57 3.81 -4.67
CA ASN A 571 19.31 3.39 -3.47
C ASN A 571 20.32 2.28 -3.78
N LEU A 572 19.98 1.31 -4.65
CA LEU A 572 20.95 0.35 -5.16
C LEU A 572 22.06 1.02 -5.98
N GLY A 573 21.74 2.07 -6.74
CA GLY A 573 22.73 2.89 -7.44
C GLY A 573 23.78 3.47 -6.48
N TYR A 574 23.38 4.01 -5.33
CA TYR A 574 24.30 4.47 -4.29
C TYR A 574 25.15 3.33 -3.71
N VAL A 575 24.56 2.16 -3.47
CA VAL A 575 25.31 0.99 -2.97
C VAL A 575 26.45 0.63 -3.90
N TYR A 576 26.20 0.49 -5.21
CA TYR A 576 27.27 0.14 -6.17
C TYR A 576 28.23 1.30 -6.44
N ARG A 577 27.79 2.56 -6.31
CA ARG A 577 28.66 3.72 -6.48
C ARG A 577 29.72 3.80 -5.37
N ASP A 578 29.32 3.47 -4.14
CA ASP A 578 30.10 3.75 -2.94
C ASP A 578 30.66 2.46 -2.28
N GLY A 579 30.27 1.27 -2.77
CA GLY A 579 30.68 -0.02 -2.21
C GLY A 579 29.97 -0.39 -0.90
N GLY A 580 28.70 0.02 -0.76
CA GLY A 580 27.88 -0.27 0.42
C GLY A 580 27.66 -1.78 0.60
N ALA A 581 27.43 -2.22 1.85
CA ALA A 581 27.21 -3.64 2.17
C ALA A 581 28.28 -4.62 1.65
N GLY A 582 29.54 -4.18 1.58
CA GLY A 582 30.64 -5.01 1.07
C GLY A 582 30.58 -5.29 -0.43
N GLN A 583 29.69 -4.61 -1.17
CA GLN A 583 29.62 -4.73 -2.62
C GLN A 583 30.85 -4.08 -3.27
N VAL A 584 31.30 -4.66 -4.38
CA VAL A 584 32.38 -4.07 -5.18
C VAL A 584 31.86 -2.78 -5.82
N VAL A 585 32.66 -1.72 -5.74
CA VAL A 585 32.38 -0.45 -6.41
C VAL A 585 32.29 -0.68 -7.93
N ASP A 586 31.14 -0.34 -8.50
CA ASP A 586 30.84 -0.47 -9.92
C ASP A 586 30.07 0.78 -10.40
N LYS A 587 30.82 1.73 -10.98
CA LYS A 587 30.30 3.03 -11.41
C LYS A 587 29.39 2.92 -12.63
N GLU A 588 29.63 1.98 -13.54
CA GLU A 588 28.76 1.77 -14.70
C GLU A 588 27.43 1.13 -14.29
N LYS A 589 27.46 0.18 -13.35
CA LYS A 589 26.24 -0.37 -12.76
C LYS A 589 25.44 0.68 -11.99
N ALA A 590 26.12 1.52 -11.21
CA ALA A 590 25.48 2.65 -10.53
C ALA A 590 24.83 3.61 -11.53
N ARG A 591 25.53 3.96 -12.63
CA ARG A 591 24.98 4.78 -13.72
C ARG A 591 23.72 4.15 -14.31
N ALA A 592 23.73 2.85 -14.60
CA ALA A 592 22.58 2.14 -15.15
C ALA A 592 21.36 2.20 -14.22
N LEU A 593 21.57 1.96 -12.91
CA LEU A 593 20.51 2.03 -11.90
C LEU A 593 19.95 3.45 -11.73
N PHE A 594 20.81 4.48 -11.68
CA PHE A 594 20.33 5.85 -11.64
C PHE A 594 19.59 6.25 -12.93
N ALA A 595 20.04 5.77 -14.10
CA ALA A 595 19.38 6.04 -15.37
C ALA A 595 18.01 5.36 -15.45
N GLU A 596 17.89 4.14 -14.94
CA GLU A 596 16.60 3.44 -14.80
C GLU A 596 15.65 4.19 -13.87
N ALA A 597 16.10 4.54 -12.66
CA ALA A 597 15.32 5.36 -11.73
C ALA A 597 14.90 6.70 -12.35
N ALA A 598 15.80 7.34 -13.10
CA ALA A 598 15.52 8.57 -13.84
C ALA A 598 14.47 8.35 -14.95
N GLN A 599 14.52 7.26 -15.71
CA GLN A 599 13.50 6.93 -16.71
C GLN A 599 12.12 6.72 -16.07
N LEU A 600 12.09 6.13 -14.87
CA LEU A 600 10.87 5.94 -14.09
C LEU A 600 10.37 7.22 -13.39
N GLY A 601 11.12 8.33 -13.45
CA GLY A 601 10.66 9.63 -12.95
C GLY A 601 11.28 10.09 -11.63
N HIS A 602 12.28 9.37 -11.07
CA HIS A 602 12.94 9.78 -9.83
C HIS A 602 13.49 11.21 -9.93
N PRO A 603 13.26 12.09 -8.93
CA PRO A 603 13.65 13.50 -9.00
C PRO A 603 15.17 13.72 -8.93
N HIS A 604 15.88 13.04 -8.01
CA HIS A 604 17.32 13.28 -7.77
C HIS A 604 18.31 12.38 -8.54
N ALA A 605 17.91 11.18 -8.98
CA ALA A 605 18.79 10.25 -9.70
C ALA A 605 19.51 10.86 -10.93
N PRO A 606 18.87 11.74 -11.75
CA PRO A 606 19.58 12.45 -12.81
C PRO A 606 20.81 13.21 -12.31
N ALA A 607 20.68 13.96 -11.20
CA ALA A 607 21.79 14.75 -10.67
C ALA A 607 22.93 13.90 -10.09
N GLU A 608 22.67 12.65 -9.69
CA GLU A 608 23.74 11.72 -9.31
C GLU A 608 24.60 11.32 -10.49
N ILE A 609 24.00 11.07 -11.66
CA ILE A 609 24.76 10.81 -12.89
C ILE A 609 25.60 12.04 -13.25
N GLY A 610 25.01 13.24 -13.20
CA GLY A 610 25.74 14.49 -13.41
C GLY A 610 26.92 14.65 -12.45
N ARG A 611 26.76 14.30 -11.17
CA ARG A 611 27.85 14.33 -10.18
C ARG A 611 28.95 13.34 -10.50
N MET A 612 28.59 12.12 -10.88
CA MET A 612 29.57 11.08 -11.26
C MET A 612 30.39 11.50 -12.48
N ILE A 613 29.76 12.06 -13.52
CA ILE A 613 30.47 12.59 -14.69
C ILE A 613 31.43 13.70 -14.26
N MET A 614 30.97 14.66 -13.46
CA MET A 614 31.80 15.79 -13.03
C MET A 614 32.92 15.40 -12.05
N GLY A 615 32.75 14.29 -11.32
CA GLY A 615 33.78 13.68 -10.48
C GLY A 615 34.81 12.85 -11.26
N GLY A 616 34.55 12.55 -12.54
CA GLY A 616 35.41 11.70 -13.36
C GLY A 616 35.20 10.19 -13.15
N ASP A 617 34.10 9.79 -12.51
CA ASP A 617 33.73 8.39 -12.24
C ASP A 617 33.31 7.63 -13.51
N LEU A 618 32.96 8.35 -14.59
CA LEU A 618 32.40 7.80 -15.83
C LEU A 618 33.26 8.20 -17.06
N PRO A 619 34.27 7.40 -17.42
CA PRO A 619 35.13 7.68 -18.56
C PRO A 619 34.35 7.73 -19.88
N GLY A 620 34.62 8.76 -20.69
CA GLY A 620 33.95 8.96 -21.99
C GLY A 620 32.71 9.86 -21.95
N SER A 621 32.22 10.20 -20.76
CA SER A 621 31.22 11.26 -20.57
C SER A 621 31.88 12.65 -20.51
N ASP A 622 31.10 13.70 -20.80
CA ASP A 622 31.59 15.08 -20.80
C ASP A 622 30.68 16.05 -20.03
N ALA A 623 31.14 17.29 -19.88
CA ALA A 623 30.40 18.31 -19.15
C ALA A 623 29.04 18.68 -19.80
N ALA A 624 28.87 18.44 -21.10
CA ALA A 624 27.58 18.67 -21.76
C ALA A 624 26.58 17.58 -21.41
N GLU A 625 26.98 16.31 -21.38
CA GLU A 625 26.15 15.22 -20.87
C GLU A 625 25.76 15.48 -19.40
N ALA A 626 26.70 15.90 -18.56
CA ALA A 626 26.40 16.24 -17.16
C ALA A 626 25.34 17.34 -17.04
N LEU A 627 25.41 18.36 -17.89
CA LEU A 627 24.43 19.45 -17.92
C LEU A 627 23.03 18.95 -18.31
N GLU A 628 22.91 18.02 -19.26
CA GLU A 628 21.63 17.42 -19.66
C GLU A 628 20.96 16.67 -18.49
N TRP A 629 21.74 15.89 -17.74
CA TRP A 629 21.27 15.20 -16.55
C TRP A 629 20.84 16.16 -15.43
N TYR A 630 21.63 17.21 -15.20
CA TYR A 630 21.28 18.27 -14.23
C TYR A 630 20.02 19.04 -14.64
N ASP A 631 19.83 19.33 -15.93
CA ASP A 631 18.63 19.98 -16.44
C ASP A 631 17.39 19.08 -16.28
N MET A 632 17.54 17.77 -16.49
CA MET A 632 16.49 16.80 -16.20
C MET A 632 16.10 16.83 -14.71
N GLY A 633 17.07 16.77 -13.79
CA GLY A 633 16.82 16.89 -12.35
C GLY A 633 16.12 18.20 -11.98
N LEU A 634 16.62 19.34 -12.49
CA LEU A 634 16.02 20.65 -12.25
C LEU A 634 14.57 20.74 -12.72
N SER A 635 14.27 20.17 -13.90
CA SER A 635 12.90 20.14 -14.44
C SER A 635 11.92 19.36 -13.56
N ARG A 636 12.46 18.44 -12.74
CA ARG A 636 11.70 17.64 -11.77
C ARG A 636 11.75 18.21 -10.35
N GLY A 637 12.37 19.37 -10.16
CA GLY A 637 12.42 20.03 -8.85
C GLY A 637 13.64 19.69 -8.00
N ASP A 638 14.68 19.07 -8.55
CA ASP A 638 15.95 18.91 -7.84
C ASP A 638 16.75 20.23 -7.87
N ALA A 639 16.87 20.87 -6.71
CA ALA A 639 17.56 22.15 -6.56
C ALA A 639 19.07 22.01 -6.84
N TRP A 640 19.68 20.88 -6.46
CA TRP A 640 21.10 20.61 -6.71
C TRP A 640 21.38 20.44 -8.20
N GLY A 641 20.46 19.83 -8.96
CA GLY A 641 20.50 19.84 -10.42
C GLY A 641 20.63 21.25 -10.99
N GLY A 642 19.83 22.20 -10.50
CA GLY A 642 19.93 23.58 -10.98
C GLY A 642 21.22 24.31 -10.57
N ALA A 643 21.67 24.14 -9.33
CA ALA A 643 22.90 24.77 -8.83
C ALA A 643 24.14 24.20 -9.55
N ASN A 644 24.25 22.88 -9.66
CA ASN A 644 25.36 22.21 -10.32
C ASN A 644 25.33 22.44 -11.84
N GLY A 645 24.15 22.43 -12.46
CA GLY A 645 23.99 22.77 -13.87
C GLY A 645 24.42 24.21 -14.18
N ALA A 646 24.08 25.17 -13.31
CA ALA A 646 24.58 26.54 -13.41
C ALA A 646 26.11 26.61 -13.30
N TRP A 647 26.69 25.88 -12.33
CA TRP A 647 28.14 25.82 -12.16
C TRP A 647 28.84 25.23 -13.39
N VAL A 648 28.33 24.12 -13.95
CA VAL A 648 28.88 23.48 -15.16
C VAL A 648 28.81 24.42 -16.35
N ALA A 649 27.67 25.10 -16.55
CA ALA A 649 27.51 26.07 -17.63
C ALA A 649 28.55 27.21 -17.54
N LEU A 650 28.79 27.76 -16.36
CA LEU A 650 29.74 28.86 -16.14
C LEU A 650 31.21 28.43 -16.23
N ASN A 651 31.55 27.27 -15.70
CA ASN A 651 32.95 26.90 -15.46
C ASN A 651 33.50 25.87 -16.46
N ARG A 652 32.63 25.08 -17.09
CA ARG A 652 33.04 23.98 -17.99
C ARG A 652 32.56 24.18 -19.42
N LEU A 653 31.52 24.98 -19.62
CA LEU A 653 30.93 25.25 -20.93
C LEU A 653 30.73 26.76 -21.24
N PRO A 654 31.63 27.68 -20.83
CA PRO A 654 31.39 29.12 -20.95
C PRO A 654 31.23 29.60 -22.41
N ASP A 655 31.91 28.95 -23.36
CA ASP A 655 31.82 29.29 -24.78
C ASP A 655 30.57 28.69 -25.46
N ARG A 656 29.91 27.73 -24.81
CA ARG A 656 28.74 27.01 -25.34
C ARG A 656 27.43 27.50 -24.72
N ILE A 657 27.44 27.87 -23.44
CA ILE A 657 26.25 28.24 -22.69
C ILE A 657 26.35 29.70 -22.26
N PRO A 658 25.45 30.58 -22.73
CA PRO A 658 25.45 31.98 -22.31
C PRO A 658 25.27 32.13 -20.80
N ALA A 659 25.95 33.11 -20.21
CA ALA A 659 25.89 33.41 -18.77
C ALA A 659 24.44 33.54 -18.26
N HIS A 660 23.57 34.24 -18.99
CA HIS A 660 22.15 34.37 -18.61
C HIS A 660 21.39 33.04 -18.50
N ALA A 661 21.76 32.03 -19.29
CA ALA A 661 21.15 30.71 -19.22
C ALA A 661 21.65 29.92 -17.98
N ALA A 662 22.88 30.17 -17.53
CA ALA A 662 23.37 29.68 -16.25
C ALA A 662 22.69 30.40 -15.07
N ALA A 663 22.53 31.73 -15.16
CA ALA A 663 21.76 32.51 -14.18
C ALA A 663 20.34 31.97 -14.04
N ALA A 664 19.66 31.67 -15.15
CA ALA A 664 18.31 31.09 -15.13
C ALA A 664 18.24 29.76 -14.35
N ARG A 665 19.23 28.87 -14.48
CA ARG A 665 19.31 27.62 -13.71
C ARG A 665 19.50 27.87 -12.22
N ALA A 666 20.43 28.75 -11.86
CA ALA A 666 20.65 29.15 -10.46
C ALA A 666 19.41 29.82 -9.86
N GLY A 667 18.72 30.68 -10.62
CA GLY A 667 17.46 31.29 -10.23
C GLY A 667 16.37 30.26 -9.93
N LYS A 668 16.24 29.24 -10.79
CA LYS A 668 15.32 28.11 -10.56
C LYS A 668 15.71 27.30 -9.32
N ALA A 669 16.99 26.97 -9.13
CA ALA A 669 17.45 26.32 -7.90
C ALA A 669 17.10 27.13 -6.63
N MET A 670 17.23 28.46 -6.68
CA MET A 670 16.86 29.32 -5.55
C MET A 670 15.38 29.31 -5.19
N ALA A 671 14.50 29.05 -6.17
CA ALA A 671 13.06 28.98 -5.97
C ALA A 671 12.62 27.63 -5.36
N LEU A 672 13.48 26.62 -5.37
CA LEU A 672 13.22 25.29 -4.82
C LEU A 672 13.58 25.21 -3.34
N ASN A 673 13.05 24.18 -2.68
CA ASN A 673 13.12 24.03 -1.23
C ASN A 673 14.31 23.16 -0.78
N ASP A 674 15.52 23.66 -1.02
CA ASP A 674 16.76 23.13 -0.47
C ASP A 674 17.65 24.32 -0.06
N PRO A 675 17.94 24.52 1.24
CA PRO A 675 18.67 25.69 1.70
C PRO A 675 20.13 25.73 1.21
N ASP A 676 20.76 24.57 1.08
CA ASP A 676 22.18 24.46 0.72
C ASP A 676 22.37 24.67 -0.78
N ALA A 677 21.53 24.04 -1.61
CA ALA A 677 21.51 24.28 -3.04
C ALA A 677 21.15 25.74 -3.36
N ARG A 678 20.21 26.33 -2.59
CA ARG A 678 19.85 27.75 -2.71
C ARG A 678 21.03 28.66 -2.35
N ALA A 679 21.78 28.34 -1.30
CA ALA A 679 22.97 29.10 -0.91
C ALA A 679 24.04 29.03 -2.01
N ALA A 680 24.34 27.83 -2.51
CA ALA A 680 25.29 27.62 -3.60
C ALA A 680 24.87 28.35 -4.89
N ALA A 681 23.59 28.26 -5.27
CA ALA A 681 23.06 28.98 -6.42
C ALA A 681 23.13 30.51 -6.26
N ARG A 682 22.89 31.02 -5.04
CA ARG A 682 23.02 32.44 -4.74
C ARG A 682 24.47 32.91 -4.83
N GLU A 683 25.41 32.12 -4.33
CA GLU A 683 26.84 32.42 -4.43
C GLU A 683 27.29 32.55 -5.90
N LEU A 684 26.86 31.64 -6.77
CA LEU A 684 27.08 31.74 -8.21
C LEU A 684 26.57 33.06 -8.78
N LEU A 685 25.31 33.43 -8.48
CA LEU A 685 24.70 34.66 -8.98
C LEU A 685 25.41 35.92 -8.45
N THR A 686 25.91 35.91 -7.22
CA THR A 686 26.68 37.05 -6.68
C THR A 686 28.03 37.26 -7.38
N GLY A 687 28.58 36.21 -7.99
CA GLY A 687 29.79 36.30 -8.81
C GLY A 687 29.55 36.75 -10.26
N MET A 688 28.29 36.89 -10.69
CA MET A 688 27.92 37.24 -12.07
C MET A 688 27.70 38.75 -12.24
N ALA A 689 27.85 39.24 -13.47
CA ALA A 689 27.46 40.62 -13.80
C ALA A 689 25.94 40.79 -13.63
N GLU A 690 25.52 41.91 -13.06
CA GLU A 690 24.09 42.21 -12.84
C GLU A 690 23.28 42.15 -14.15
N THR A 691 23.88 42.55 -15.26
CA THR A 691 23.28 42.45 -16.61
C THR A 691 23.02 41.00 -17.04
N ASP A 692 23.88 40.05 -16.68
CA ASP A 692 23.66 38.63 -16.98
C ASP A 692 22.57 38.02 -16.09
N VAL A 693 22.50 38.43 -14.82
CA VAL A 693 21.42 38.02 -13.91
C VAL A 693 20.08 38.57 -14.38
N ALA A 694 20.03 39.85 -14.76
CA ALA A 694 18.86 40.49 -15.36
C ALA A 694 18.43 39.81 -16.67
N ALA A 695 19.40 39.49 -17.54
CA ALA A 695 19.15 38.72 -18.75
C ALA A 695 18.63 37.31 -18.43
N GLY A 696 19.05 36.69 -17.33
CA GLY A 696 18.50 35.42 -16.84
C GLY A 696 17.01 35.53 -16.51
N THR A 697 16.59 36.64 -15.88
CA THR A 697 15.17 36.92 -15.63
C THR A 697 14.40 37.03 -16.95
N GLN A 698 14.94 37.79 -17.91
CA GLN A 698 14.34 37.94 -19.24
C GLN A 698 14.27 36.60 -19.99
N TYR A 699 15.28 35.75 -19.83
CA TYR A 699 15.36 34.43 -20.41
C TYR A 699 14.23 33.52 -19.90
N ILE A 700 14.00 33.46 -18.58
CA ILE A 700 12.87 32.70 -18.01
C ILE A 700 11.53 33.25 -18.54
N LEU A 701 11.34 34.57 -18.55
CA LEU A 701 10.10 35.17 -19.06
C LEU A 701 9.88 34.83 -20.55
N ARG A 702 10.93 34.81 -21.36
CA ARG A 702 10.84 34.39 -22.76
C ARG A 702 10.49 32.92 -22.90
N GLN A 703 11.01 32.03 -22.04
CA GLN A 703 10.59 30.62 -21.98
C GLN A 703 9.10 30.48 -21.66
N LEU A 704 8.54 31.40 -20.85
CA LEU A 704 7.10 31.46 -20.57
C LEU A 704 6.27 32.08 -21.71
N GLY A 705 6.91 32.56 -22.78
CA GLY A 705 6.24 33.15 -23.95
C GLY A 705 6.15 34.68 -23.92
N ALA A 706 6.86 35.37 -23.02
CA ALA A 706 6.93 36.83 -23.05
C ALA A 706 7.69 37.33 -24.29
N GLY A 707 7.09 38.27 -25.02
CA GLY A 707 7.71 38.95 -26.15
C GLY A 707 8.71 40.03 -25.72
N ILE A 708 9.81 39.63 -25.08
CA ILE A 708 10.89 40.53 -24.64
C ILE A 708 12.26 40.11 -25.16
N ALA A 709 13.16 41.08 -25.33
CA ALA A 709 14.55 40.82 -25.63
C ALA A 709 15.29 40.28 -24.39
N ILE A 710 16.35 39.50 -24.63
CA ILE A 710 17.31 39.06 -23.61
C ILE A 710 18.56 39.93 -23.80
N ASP A 711 18.54 41.12 -23.22
CA ASP A 711 19.56 42.17 -23.41
C ASP A 711 20.20 42.62 -22.09
N GLY A 712 19.76 42.08 -20.95
CA GLY A 712 20.22 42.44 -19.62
C GLY A 712 19.73 43.80 -19.13
N GLN A 713 18.96 44.53 -19.95
CA GLN A 713 18.39 45.83 -19.60
C GLN A 713 17.02 45.62 -18.95
N PHE A 714 16.98 45.48 -17.63
CA PHE A 714 15.74 45.26 -16.88
C PHE A 714 14.90 46.55 -16.71
N GLY A 715 14.38 47.05 -17.84
CA GLY A 715 13.57 48.27 -17.91
C GLY A 715 12.09 48.07 -17.58
N PRO A 716 11.26 49.11 -17.80
CA PRO A 716 9.82 49.09 -17.50
C PRO A 716 9.05 47.96 -18.19
N SER A 717 9.46 47.55 -19.40
CA SER A 717 8.83 46.44 -20.14
C SER A 717 9.03 45.10 -19.42
N SER A 718 10.29 44.75 -19.09
CA SER A 718 10.63 43.52 -18.34
C SER A 718 9.94 43.50 -16.98
N ARG A 719 9.94 44.63 -16.26
CA ARG A 719 9.29 44.79 -14.96
C ARG A 719 7.77 44.60 -15.05
N LYS A 720 7.12 45.15 -16.08
CA LYS A 720 5.69 44.95 -16.35
C LYS A 720 5.37 43.49 -16.68
N GLN A 721 6.17 42.85 -17.53
CA GLN A 721 5.98 41.45 -17.91
C GLN A 721 6.12 40.52 -16.70
N LEU A 722 7.16 40.69 -15.87
CA LEU A 722 7.32 39.91 -14.66
C LEU A 722 6.13 40.07 -13.70
N GLY A 723 5.67 41.30 -13.47
CA GLY A 723 4.51 41.56 -12.62
C GLY A 723 3.20 40.95 -13.16
N ASN A 724 3.02 40.95 -14.49
CA ASN A 724 1.85 40.33 -15.13
C ASN A 724 1.86 38.81 -14.96
N TRP A 725 3.00 38.16 -15.25
CA TRP A 725 3.15 36.72 -15.08
C TRP A 725 3.05 36.30 -13.61
N ALA A 726 3.63 37.08 -12.69
CA ALA A 726 3.45 36.87 -11.25
C ALA A 726 1.97 36.87 -10.85
N ARG A 727 1.20 37.85 -11.32
CA ARG A 727 -0.24 37.89 -11.08
C ARG A 727 -0.98 36.68 -11.66
N GLN A 728 -0.63 36.27 -12.87
CA GLN A 728 -1.22 35.08 -13.51
C GLN A 728 -0.92 33.80 -12.72
N ALA A 729 0.28 33.71 -12.14
CA ALA A 729 0.72 32.61 -11.29
C ALA A 729 0.17 32.68 -9.84
N GLY A 730 -0.66 33.68 -9.49
CA GLY A 730 -1.16 33.87 -8.13
C GLY A 730 -0.12 34.36 -7.13
N LEU A 731 1.02 34.88 -7.61
CA LEU A 731 2.12 35.41 -6.79
C LEU A 731 2.01 36.94 -6.64
N PRO A 732 2.72 37.53 -5.65
CA PRO A 732 2.79 38.99 -5.50
C PRO A 732 3.28 39.67 -6.78
N ALA A 733 2.47 40.58 -7.35
CA ALA A 733 2.81 41.31 -8.56
C ALA A 733 3.89 42.40 -8.36
N THR A 734 4.29 42.66 -7.11
CA THR A 734 5.33 43.63 -6.76
C THR A 734 6.69 43.08 -7.16
N VAL A 735 7.30 43.68 -8.17
CA VAL A 735 8.61 43.26 -8.67
C VAL A 735 9.74 43.83 -7.79
N PRO A 736 10.65 43.00 -7.26
CA PRO A 736 11.77 43.44 -6.44
C PRO A 736 12.70 44.45 -7.11
N GLY A 737 13.50 45.16 -6.30
CA GLY A 737 14.46 46.16 -6.76
C GLY A 737 15.70 45.56 -7.40
N ASP A 738 16.26 44.51 -6.79
CA ASP A 738 17.52 43.86 -7.18
C ASP A 738 17.33 42.71 -8.18
N ALA A 739 18.34 42.50 -9.04
CA ALA A 739 18.30 41.52 -10.12
C ALA A 739 18.13 40.05 -9.63
N ILE A 740 18.75 39.68 -8.52
CA ILE A 740 18.66 38.31 -7.97
C ILE A 740 17.24 38.01 -7.49
N SER A 741 16.61 38.94 -6.76
CA SER A 741 15.24 38.76 -6.29
C SER A 741 14.22 38.80 -7.44
N GLN A 742 14.47 39.59 -8.49
CA GLN A 742 13.67 39.55 -9.73
C GLN A 742 13.78 38.19 -10.42
N LEU A 743 14.99 37.65 -10.52
CA LEU A 743 15.25 36.33 -11.10
C LEU A 743 14.57 35.22 -10.29
N ARG A 744 14.66 35.28 -8.96
CA ARG A 744 13.96 34.33 -8.08
C ARG A 744 12.45 34.40 -8.26
N LEU A 745 11.86 35.59 -8.36
CA LEU A 745 10.43 35.74 -8.63
C LEU A 745 10.05 35.14 -9.99
N ALA A 746 10.83 35.37 -11.05
CA ALA A 746 10.59 34.76 -12.36
C ALA A 746 10.69 33.21 -12.30
N ALA A 747 11.61 32.68 -11.50
CA ALA A 747 11.71 31.24 -11.26
C ALA A 747 10.51 30.69 -10.46
N GLN A 748 10.01 31.40 -9.44
CA GLN A 748 8.78 31.02 -8.73
C GLN A 748 7.58 31.00 -9.68
N VAL A 749 7.46 32.02 -10.55
CA VAL A 749 6.46 32.04 -11.61
C VAL A 749 6.59 30.82 -12.53
N HIS A 750 7.81 30.47 -12.93
CA HIS A 750 8.04 29.30 -13.78
C HIS A 750 7.51 28.02 -13.15
N PHE A 751 7.82 27.74 -11.88
CA PHE A 751 7.34 26.54 -11.21
C PHE A 751 5.86 26.60 -10.82
N ALA A 752 5.29 27.79 -10.60
CA ALA A 752 3.85 27.92 -10.39
C ALA A 752 3.03 27.57 -11.65
N LEU A 753 3.59 27.83 -12.85
CA LEU A 753 2.95 27.52 -14.13
C LEU A 753 3.39 26.17 -14.71
N ASN A 754 4.50 25.61 -14.24
CA ASN A 754 5.05 24.32 -14.61
C ASN A 754 5.31 23.54 -13.32
N PRO A 755 4.25 23.06 -12.65
CA PRO A 755 4.36 22.51 -11.31
C PRO A 755 5.15 21.20 -11.32
N ILE A 756 5.96 21.05 -10.28
CA ILE A 756 6.69 19.82 -10.01
C ILE A 756 5.74 18.75 -9.50
N ARG A 757 5.97 17.51 -9.92
CA ARG A 757 5.29 16.30 -9.44
C ARG A 757 5.62 16.01 -7.99
N GLN A 758 4.93 16.67 -7.06
CA GLN A 758 5.12 16.51 -5.61
C GLN A 758 4.83 15.09 -5.13
N ASP A 759 4.03 14.33 -5.87
CA ASP A 759 3.73 12.92 -5.63
C ASP A 759 4.89 11.96 -5.94
N LEU A 760 5.96 12.45 -6.57
CA LEU A 760 7.21 11.71 -6.77
C LEU A 760 8.27 11.96 -5.66
N PHE A 761 7.93 12.77 -4.64
CA PHE A 761 8.77 13.10 -3.47
C PHE A 761 8.16 12.57 -2.15
#